data_AF-A0A6J4H5W6-F1
#
_entry.id   AF-A0A6J4H5W6-F1
#
_cell.length_a   1.000
_cell.length_b   1.000
_cell.length_c   1.000
_cell.angle_alpha   90.00
_cell.angle_beta   90.00
_cell.angle_gamma   90.00
#
_symmetry.space_group_name_H-M   'P 1'
#
loop_
_entity.id
_entity.type
_entity.pdbx_description
1 polymer ?
#
loop_
_entity_poly.entity_id
_entity_poly.type
_entity_poly.pdbx_seq_one_letter_code
_entity_poly.pdbx_strand_id
1 'polypeptide(L)'
;MRAGVDRERGAVMMLTAFITVGALMMVALVVDLGQLRVDRRTNKSVADVAARAGIGRLAFGPWSGVCKAREFLLGNAKGFSSFDTGSETWSNANALVYGANPCPSVVSAPDANPCKPNLPSSWAKLQATARQGRFTIEIQSGYVLPDPRFPSDATMGDTGGTEHGACDNLAVIISERQEPSFAQVGGHGSTVVRTRSVGRLNSAETLDFVAALQLLELHDCDVLQTGGAGTRVIAQPYGVYPGTFQIDSDATGACPQPIINGQATAGGPSIVACSVTSTNPDCDPGVGSRASRIGVYAKNFNKPDSIVATSYPSTYGDTAAVASPRTGRKYSDLRYRENVVALDDDAEAVITGNSGRPPGCSAASLVLSNTCTGNGLTWRVVQGLECSSLLSGLLVPLVLTNQNVWFNCSSFSVSAPLTLSAANSYVVFTGKLSVSSAFTITDPRKVYVGGEAAANKIGVDVGSGGVFKVNTGGVPLCSARTGPGHSNRFVIGNGRFKAGSGAIVKLCQTFTFLASGYNKVPTTDGTVPCSTTACTNYTGTIDVSSGASVDLSAANEITGRLPSESELKTTNPFEDLGLWTEAGGATNGLSGGASTSLTGVFFLPNAEPFTLAGGGALPIELSAQFVSTTLKVTGNGTVNLVPNPEDSIPVRIYTTLLVR
;
A
#
# COMPACT_ATOMS: atom_id res chain seq x y z
N MET A 1 -68.22 78.25 -17.84
CA MET A 1 -67.03 77.41 -17.61
C MET A 1 -67.46 75.95 -17.41
N ARG A 2 -67.70 75.21 -18.50
CA ARG A 2 -67.93 73.76 -18.49
C ARG A 2 -67.38 73.19 -19.81
N ALA A 3 -66.06 73.19 -19.91
CA ALA A 3 -65.31 72.51 -20.96
C ALA A 3 -63.96 72.14 -20.32
N GLY A 4 -63.84 70.90 -19.85
CA GLY A 4 -62.63 70.48 -19.14
C GLY A 4 -62.56 69.01 -18.73
N VAL A 5 -63.69 68.31 -18.62
CA VAL A 5 -63.70 66.93 -18.09
C VAL A 5 -63.42 65.86 -19.17
N ASP A 6 -63.67 66.15 -20.45
CA ASP A 6 -63.47 65.14 -21.52
C ASP A 6 -62.03 65.07 -22.06
N ARG A 7 -61.16 66.07 -21.78
CA ARG A 7 -59.75 66.07 -22.24
C ARG A 7 -58.80 65.23 -21.38
N GLU A 8 -59.15 64.95 -20.12
CA GLU A 8 -58.25 64.19 -19.21
C GLU A 8 -58.39 62.67 -19.34
N ARG A 9 -59.50 62.17 -19.90
CA ARG A 9 -59.73 60.73 -20.06
C ARG A 9 -58.66 60.04 -20.92
N GLY A 10 -58.15 60.72 -21.95
CA GLY A 10 -57.07 60.21 -22.79
C GLY A 10 -55.72 60.13 -22.05
N ALA A 11 -55.42 61.12 -21.19
CA ALA A 11 -54.18 61.15 -20.41
C ALA A 11 -54.19 60.06 -19.32
N VAL A 12 -55.33 59.83 -18.66
CA VAL A 12 -55.47 58.77 -17.66
C VAL A 12 -55.36 57.38 -18.28
N MET A 13 -55.93 57.16 -19.48
CA MET A 13 -55.76 55.88 -20.19
C MET A 13 -54.30 55.63 -20.56
N MET A 14 -53.58 56.63 -21.07
CA MET A 14 -52.16 56.50 -21.39
C MET A 14 -51.31 56.24 -20.14
N LEU A 15 -51.53 56.99 -19.05
CA LEU A 15 -50.80 56.80 -17.79
C LEU A 15 -51.04 55.39 -17.21
N THR A 16 -52.29 54.92 -17.23
CA THR A 16 -52.65 53.58 -16.73
C THR A 16 -52.03 52.48 -17.59
N ALA A 17 -51.98 52.67 -18.92
CA ALA A 17 -51.30 51.76 -19.83
C ALA A 17 -49.79 51.70 -19.54
N PHE A 18 -49.12 52.83 -19.32
CA PHE A 18 -47.70 52.85 -18.96
C PHE A 18 -47.42 52.17 -17.62
N ILE A 19 -48.25 52.41 -16.60
CA ILE A 19 -48.08 51.79 -15.28
C ILE A 19 -48.29 50.27 -15.35
N THR A 20 -49.32 49.82 -16.07
CA THR A 20 -49.60 48.38 -16.22
C THR A 20 -48.52 47.67 -17.02
N VAL A 21 -48.04 48.25 -18.12
CA VAL A 21 -46.89 47.72 -18.88
C VAL A 21 -45.62 47.68 -18.03
N GLY A 22 -45.34 48.75 -17.26
CA GLY A 22 -44.21 48.80 -16.35
C GLY A 22 -44.27 47.73 -15.25
N ALA A 23 -45.44 47.51 -14.66
CA ALA A 23 -45.65 46.46 -13.66
C ALA A 23 -45.50 45.06 -14.27
N LEU A 24 -46.03 44.82 -15.46
CA LEU A 24 -45.85 43.55 -16.18
C LEU A 24 -44.39 43.28 -16.53
N MET A 25 -43.64 44.30 -16.95
CA MET A 25 -42.19 44.21 -17.21
C MET A 25 -41.40 43.84 -15.93
N MET A 26 -41.76 44.40 -14.78
CA MET A 26 -41.13 44.04 -13.50
C MET A 26 -41.43 42.60 -13.09
N VAL A 27 -42.69 42.15 -13.22
CA VAL A 27 -43.07 40.76 -12.94
C VAL A 27 -42.33 39.80 -13.86
N ALA A 28 -42.26 40.11 -15.16
CA ALA A 28 -41.49 39.36 -16.16
C ALA A 28 -40.01 39.20 -15.76
N LEU A 29 -39.35 40.28 -15.35
CA LEU A 29 -37.95 40.25 -14.93
C LEU A 29 -37.75 39.38 -13.67
N VAL A 30 -38.68 39.43 -12.71
CA VAL A 30 -38.62 38.58 -11.51
C VAL A 30 -38.79 37.10 -11.86
N VAL A 31 -39.68 36.77 -12.81
CA VAL A 31 -39.85 35.40 -13.30
C VAL A 31 -38.58 34.90 -14.00
N ASP A 32 -37.98 35.72 -14.87
CA ASP A 32 -36.73 35.38 -15.56
C ASP A 32 -35.58 35.16 -14.56
N LEU A 33 -35.44 36.02 -13.54
CA LEU A 33 -34.46 35.84 -12.45
C LEU A 33 -34.75 34.59 -11.60
N GLY A 34 -36.03 34.27 -11.40
CA GLY A 34 -36.48 33.06 -10.72
C GLY A 34 -36.04 31.80 -11.44
N GLN A 35 -36.25 31.75 -12.76
CA GLN A 35 -35.81 30.65 -13.63
C GLN A 35 -34.28 30.50 -13.60
N LEU A 36 -33.53 31.60 -13.77
CA LEU A 36 -32.06 31.59 -13.70
C LEU A 36 -31.52 30.99 -12.40
N ARG A 37 -32.18 31.24 -11.26
CA ARG A 37 -31.80 30.64 -9.97
C ARG A 37 -32.08 29.15 -9.90
N VAL A 38 -33.22 28.70 -10.42
CA VAL A 38 -33.59 27.28 -10.46
C VAL A 38 -32.64 26.50 -11.36
N ASP A 39 -32.33 27.04 -12.54
CA ASP A 39 -31.44 26.40 -13.49
C ASP A 39 -30.00 26.37 -12.99
N ARG A 40 -29.53 27.46 -12.34
CA ARG A 40 -28.23 27.44 -11.65
C ARG A 40 -28.15 26.35 -10.58
N ARG A 41 -29.20 26.14 -9.78
CA ARG A 41 -29.23 25.08 -8.76
C ARG A 41 -29.24 23.69 -9.38
N THR A 42 -29.99 23.51 -10.46
CA THR A 42 -30.08 22.25 -11.19
C THR A 42 -28.72 21.90 -11.83
N ASN A 43 -28.12 22.84 -12.56
CA ASN A 43 -26.80 22.69 -13.16
C ASN A 43 -25.72 22.41 -12.12
N LYS A 44 -25.77 23.09 -10.96
CA LYS A 44 -24.86 22.84 -9.85
C LYS A 44 -25.03 21.42 -9.28
N SER A 45 -26.27 20.95 -9.10
CA SER A 45 -26.53 19.58 -8.65
C SER A 45 -26.02 18.54 -9.64
N VAL A 46 -26.22 18.76 -10.94
CA VAL A 46 -25.73 17.86 -11.99
C VAL A 46 -24.20 17.85 -12.02
N ALA A 47 -23.56 19.02 -11.94
CA ALA A 47 -22.11 19.12 -11.88
C ALA A 47 -21.52 18.45 -10.63
N ASP A 48 -22.15 18.58 -9.45
CA ASP A 48 -21.70 17.95 -8.20
C ASP A 48 -21.70 16.41 -8.33
N VAL A 49 -22.77 15.82 -8.87
CA VAL A 49 -22.85 14.35 -9.01
C VAL A 49 -21.95 13.83 -10.13
N ALA A 50 -21.84 14.56 -11.25
CA ALA A 50 -20.91 14.23 -12.32
C ALA A 50 -19.45 14.28 -11.86
N ALA A 51 -19.08 15.32 -11.09
CA ALA A 51 -17.74 15.43 -10.51
C ALA A 51 -17.48 14.24 -9.56
N ARG A 52 -18.43 13.91 -8.68
CA ARG A 52 -18.32 12.75 -7.78
C ARG A 52 -18.14 11.43 -8.54
N ALA A 53 -18.88 11.22 -9.62
CA ALA A 53 -18.76 10.03 -10.46
C ALA A 53 -17.37 9.96 -11.14
N GLY A 54 -16.85 11.10 -11.61
CA GLY A 54 -15.52 11.19 -12.21
C GLY A 54 -14.39 10.95 -11.21
N ILE A 55 -14.47 11.54 -10.01
CA ILE A 55 -13.43 11.40 -8.97
C ILE A 55 -13.27 9.93 -8.54
N GLY A 56 -14.38 9.18 -8.48
CA GLY A 56 -14.33 7.74 -8.20
C GLY A 56 -13.50 6.95 -9.21
N ARG A 57 -13.15 7.54 -10.36
CA ARG A 57 -12.29 6.96 -11.40
C ARG A 57 -10.99 7.73 -11.64
N LEU A 58 -10.68 8.73 -10.82
CA LEU A 58 -9.46 9.52 -10.98
C LEU A 58 -8.19 8.71 -10.64
N ALA A 59 -8.32 7.69 -9.78
CA ALA A 59 -7.21 6.81 -9.41
C ALA A 59 -6.64 6.00 -10.59
N PHE A 60 -7.42 5.73 -11.64
CA PHE A 60 -6.99 5.00 -12.85
C PHE A 60 -6.23 5.88 -13.82
N GLY A 61 -6.34 7.19 -13.65
CA GLY A 61 -5.76 8.17 -14.53
C GLY A 61 -6.73 9.30 -14.86
N PRO A 62 -6.20 10.34 -15.52
CA PRO A 62 -6.92 11.57 -15.76
C PRO A 62 -8.08 11.42 -16.77
N TRP A 63 -7.92 10.62 -17.82
CA TRP A 63 -8.96 10.30 -18.79
C TRP A 63 -10.04 9.39 -18.20
N SER A 64 -9.68 8.39 -17.41
CA SER A 64 -10.65 7.53 -16.72
C SER A 64 -11.66 8.34 -15.88
N GLY A 65 -11.17 9.33 -15.12
CA GLY A 65 -12.03 10.24 -14.38
C GLY A 65 -12.93 11.10 -15.29
N VAL A 66 -12.34 11.74 -16.30
CA VAL A 66 -13.07 12.59 -17.26
C VAL A 66 -14.17 11.81 -17.99
N CYS A 67 -13.85 10.60 -18.45
CA CYS A 67 -14.76 9.74 -19.19
C CYS A 67 -15.91 9.23 -18.32
N LYS A 68 -15.67 8.93 -17.04
CA LYS A 68 -16.75 8.52 -16.15
C LYS A 68 -17.71 9.66 -15.82
N ALA A 69 -17.19 10.87 -15.62
CA ALA A 69 -18.02 12.06 -15.46
C ALA A 69 -18.87 12.32 -16.72
N ARG A 70 -18.28 12.17 -17.92
CA ARG A 70 -19.01 12.25 -19.21
C ARG A 70 -20.13 11.23 -19.30
N GLU A 71 -19.83 9.96 -19.05
CA GLU A 71 -20.81 8.86 -19.10
C GLU A 71 -21.97 9.14 -18.13
N PHE A 72 -21.67 9.64 -16.93
CA PHE A 72 -22.69 10.01 -15.96
C PHE A 72 -23.59 11.12 -16.49
N LEU A 73 -23.03 12.19 -17.07
CA LEU A 73 -23.80 13.28 -17.67
C LEU A 73 -24.73 12.76 -18.77
N LEU A 74 -24.22 11.91 -19.66
CA LEU A 74 -25.00 11.36 -20.78
C LEU A 74 -26.11 10.40 -20.32
N GLY A 75 -25.85 9.59 -19.30
CA GLY A 75 -26.78 8.58 -18.81
C GLY A 75 -27.83 9.09 -17.83
N ASN A 76 -27.55 10.17 -17.08
CA ASN A 76 -28.35 10.51 -15.89
C ASN A 76 -28.86 11.95 -15.85
N ALA A 77 -28.25 12.89 -16.60
CA ALA A 77 -28.66 14.29 -16.53
C ALA A 77 -29.77 14.58 -17.56
N LYS A 78 -30.97 14.92 -17.06
CA LYS A 78 -32.11 15.35 -17.89
C LYS A 78 -31.69 16.58 -18.72
N GLY A 79 -31.43 16.39 -20.00
CA GLY A 79 -30.92 17.44 -20.87
C GLY A 79 -29.80 17.01 -21.80
N PHE A 80 -29.06 15.96 -21.44
CA PHE A 80 -27.81 15.55 -22.08
C PHE A 80 -27.91 14.14 -22.66
N SER A 81 -28.97 13.81 -23.41
CA SER A 81 -29.09 12.48 -24.03
C SER A 81 -27.97 12.19 -25.04
N SER A 82 -27.38 13.24 -25.61
CA SER A 82 -26.17 13.22 -26.40
C SER A 82 -25.50 14.60 -26.36
N PHE A 83 -24.23 14.66 -26.74
CA PHE A 83 -23.61 15.91 -27.14
C PHE A 83 -23.90 16.21 -28.61
N ASP A 84 -23.70 17.47 -29.01
CA ASP A 84 -23.91 17.89 -30.40
C ASP A 84 -22.85 17.22 -31.29
N THR A 85 -23.24 16.77 -32.48
CA THR A 85 -22.37 16.06 -33.42
C THR A 85 -21.11 16.88 -33.72
N GLY A 86 -19.93 16.30 -33.46
CA GLY A 86 -18.64 16.94 -33.71
C GLY A 86 -18.23 18.02 -32.69
N SER A 87 -18.99 18.23 -31.62
CA SER A 87 -18.65 19.23 -30.58
C SER A 87 -17.59 18.75 -29.59
N GLU A 88 -17.36 17.44 -29.49
CA GLU A 88 -16.43 16.87 -28.52
C GLU A 88 -14.98 17.17 -28.90
N THR A 89 -14.32 17.93 -28.03
CA THR A 89 -12.89 18.24 -28.12
C THR A 89 -12.17 17.63 -26.92
N TRP A 90 -11.27 16.70 -27.22
CA TRP A 90 -10.43 16.01 -26.23
C TRP A 90 -9.06 16.70 -26.23
N SER A 91 -8.63 17.23 -25.08
CA SER A 91 -7.35 17.92 -24.95
C SER A 91 -6.68 17.67 -23.59
N ASN A 92 -5.42 18.07 -23.44
CA ASN A 92 -4.82 18.23 -22.11
C ASN A 92 -4.91 19.69 -21.65
N ALA A 93 -4.40 20.00 -20.45
CA ALA A 93 -4.42 21.37 -19.93
C ALA A 93 -3.44 22.32 -20.66
N ASN A 94 -2.51 21.78 -21.47
CA ASN A 94 -1.67 22.55 -22.41
C ASN A 94 -2.34 22.75 -23.79
N ALA A 95 -3.63 22.44 -23.93
CA ALA A 95 -4.38 22.56 -25.17
C ALA A 95 -3.86 21.69 -26.34
N LEU A 96 -3.09 20.64 -26.07
CA LEU A 96 -2.83 19.59 -27.08
C LEU A 96 -4.13 18.81 -27.31
N VAL A 97 -4.63 18.82 -28.54
CA VAL A 97 -5.87 18.14 -28.94
C VAL A 97 -5.57 16.71 -29.38
N TYR A 98 -6.41 15.76 -28.94
CA TYR A 98 -6.37 14.36 -29.33
C TYR A 98 -7.42 14.11 -30.43
N GLY A 99 -6.99 13.53 -31.55
CA GLY A 99 -7.85 13.28 -32.72
C GLY A 99 -8.82 12.11 -32.57
N ALA A 100 -8.70 11.33 -31.51
CA ALA A 100 -9.58 10.20 -31.20
C ALA A 100 -10.02 10.27 -29.73
N ASN A 101 -11.13 9.61 -29.42
CA ASN A 101 -11.62 9.48 -28.05
C ASN A 101 -10.58 8.73 -27.18
N PRO A 102 -9.95 9.40 -26.20
CA PRO A 102 -8.95 8.81 -25.32
C PRO A 102 -9.56 8.01 -24.16
N CYS A 103 -10.88 7.91 -24.08
CA CYS A 103 -11.53 7.11 -23.05
C CYS A 103 -11.12 5.64 -23.19
N PRO A 104 -10.69 5.01 -22.08
CA PRO A 104 -10.30 3.61 -22.12
C PRO A 104 -11.51 2.74 -22.53
N SER A 105 -11.29 1.86 -23.51
CA SER A 105 -12.29 0.91 -24.01
C SER A 105 -12.74 -0.09 -22.94
N VAL A 106 -11.88 -0.32 -21.95
CA VAL A 106 -12.13 -1.12 -20.77
C VAL A 106 -12.33 -0.17 -19.61
N VAL A 107 -13.54 -0.13 -19.04
CA VAL A 107 -13.93 0.82 -17.99
C VAL A 107 -12.98 0.80 -16.77
N SER A 108 -12.20 -0.25 -16.56
CA SER A 108 -11.29 -0.45 -15.42
C SER A 108 -9.79 -0.44 -15.76
N ALA A 109 -9.40 -0.23 -17.01
CA ALA A 109 -7.98 -0.18 -17.37
C ALA A 109 -7.36 1.15 -16.92
N PRO A 110 -6.11 1.15 -16.40
CA PRO A 110 -5.39 2.40 -16.15
C PRO A 110 -5.15 3.14 -17.48
N ASP A 111 -5.11 4.46 -17.41
CA ASP A 111 -4.84 5.28 -18.58
C ASP A 111 -3.42 5.04 -19.08
N ALA A 112 -3.26 4.96 -20.40
CA ALA A 112 -1.94 4.83 -21.03
C ALA A 112 -0.96 5.95 -20.63
N ASN A 113 -1.50 7.13 -20.28
CA ASN A 113 -0.75 8.27 -19.81
C ASN A 113 -1.23 8.65 -18.39
N PRO A 114 -0.53 8.22 -17.33
CA PRO A 114 -0.90 8.56 -15.97
C PRO A 114 -0.73 10.06 -15.72
N CYS A 115 -1.54 10.60 -14.80
CA CYS A 115 -1.42 11.99 -14.38
C CYS A 115 -0.11 12.17 -13.61
N LYS A 116 0.67 13.18 -13.98
CA LYS A 116 1.92 13.56 -13.31
C LYS A 116 1.69 14.84 -12.50
N PRO A 117 2.08 14.87 -11.21
CA PRO A 117 1.92 16.04 -10.35
C PRO A 117 2.50 17.30 -10.97
N ASN A 118 1.74 18.39 -10.95
CA ASN A 118 2.14 19.72 -11.44
C ASN A 118 2.58 19.75 -12.91
N LEU A 119 2.19 18.76 -13.72
CA LEU A 119 2.52 18.69 -15.14
C LEU A 119 1.26 18.76 -16.01
N PRO A 120 0.84 19.95 -16.46
CA PRO A 120 -0.39 20.16 -17.23
C PRO A 120 -0.49 19.36 -18.54
N SER A 121 0.64 18.93 -19.12
CA SER A 121 0.63 18.08 -20.32
C SER A 121 0.09 16.67 -20.07
N SER A 122 0.11 16.21 -18.81
CA SER A 122 -0.41 14.91 -18.38
C SER A 122 -1.87 14.95 -17.89
N TRP A 123 -2.48 16.13 -17.86
CA TRP A 123 -3.85 16.33 -17.42
C TRP A 123 -4.84 16.01 -18.55
N ALA A 124 -6.10 15.78 -18.21
CA ALA A 124 -7.13 15.45 -19.20
C ALA A 124 -8.26 16.47 -19.18
N LYS A 125 -8.73 16.86 -20.36
CA LYS A 125 -9.78 17.85 -20.55
C LYS A 125 -10.71 17.42 -21.68
N LEU A 126 -12.00 17.40 -21.39
CA LEU A 126 -13.07 17.27 -22.38
C LEU A 126 -13.84 18.57 -22.43
N GLN A 127 -14.09 19.06 -23.64
CA GLN A 127 -15.04 20.13 -23.91
C GLN A 127 -16.08 19.63 -24.90
N ALA A 128 -17.36 19.93 -24.67
CA ALA A 128 -18.43 19.55 -25.57
C ALA A 128 -19.60 20.54 -25.48
N THR A 129 -20.46 20.55 -26.50
CA THR A 129 -21.73 21.27 -26.45
C THR A 129 -22.91 20.31 -26.48
N ALA A 130 -24.04 20.72 -25.94
CA ALA A 130 -25.27 19.95 -26.01
C ALA A 130 -26.49 20.83 -26.28
N ARG A 131 -27.50 20.23 -26.92
CA ARG A 131 -28.74 20.90 -27.34
C ARG A 131 -28.47 22.11 -28.22
N GLN A 132 -27.75 21.90 -29.31
CA GLN A 132 -27.44 22.93 -30.32
C GLN A 132 -26.72 24.13 -29.70
N GLY A 133 -25.74 23.86 -28.83
CA GLY A 133 -24.95 24.91 -28.18
C GLY A 133 -25.61 25.60 -26.99
N ARG A 134 -26.80 25.18 -26.53
CA ARG A 134 -27.40 25.70 -25.30
C ARG A 134 -26.51 25.45 -24.08
N PHE A 135 -25.91 24.27 -24.00
CA PHE A 135 -24.99 23.91 -22.94
C PHE A 135 -23.57 23.82 -23.48
N THR A 136 -22.60 24.34 -22.73
CA THR A 136 -21.17 24.09 -22.90
C THR A 136 -20.67 23.40 -21.65
N ILE A 137 -20.04 22.24 -21.84
CA ILE A 137 -19.58 21.36 -20.78
C ILE A 137 -18.06 21.31 -20.86
N GLU A 138 -17.41 21.47 -19.72
CA GLU A 138 -15.98 21.26 -19.58
C GLU A 138 -15.74 20.32 -18.39
N ILE A 139 -15.06 19.20 -18.64
CA ILE A 139 -14.65 18.25 -17.61
C ILE A 139 -13.13 18.21 -17.64
N GLN A 140 -12.48 18.47 -16.51
CA GLN A 140 -11.02 18.52 -16.43
C GLN A 140 -10.51 17.75 -15.21
N SER A 141 -9.62 16.79 -15.45
CA SER A 141 -8.80 16.12 -14.43
C SER A 141 -7.42 16.76 -14.40
N GLY A 142 -6.89 17.06 -13.21
CA GLY A 142 -5.74 17.96 -13.09
C GLY A 142 -6.26 19.40 -13.08
N TYR A 143 -6.72 19.87 -11.93
CA TYR A 143 -7.38 21.16 -11.81
C TYR A 143 -6.90 21.93 -10.57
N VAL A 144 -6.54 23.19 -10.76
CA VAL A 144 -5.97 24.06 -9.72
C VAL A 144 -6.97 25.16 -9.37
N LEU A 145 -7.12 25.41 -8.08
CA LEU A 145 -7.82 26.57 -7.54
C LEU A 145 -6.78 27.59 -7.00
N PRO A 146 -6.99 28.90 -7.18
CA PRO A 146 -8.19 29.53 -7.75
C PRO A 146 -8.23 29.51 -9.28
N ASP A 147 -9.43 29.41 -9.87
CA ASP A 147 -9.62 29.61 -11.31
C ASP A 147 -10.05 31.06 -11.59
N PRO A 148 -9.28 31.84 -12.36
CA PRO A 148 -9.61 33.23 -12.69
C PRO A 148 -10.99 33.42 -13.34
N ARG A 149 -11.57 32.38 -13.93
CA ARG A 149 -12.92 32.40 -14.52
C ARG A 149 -14.03 32.46 -13.48
N PHE A 150 -13.72 32.24 -12.20
CA PHE A 150 -14.65 32.23 -11.08
C PHE A 150 -14.16 33.17 -9.98
N PRO A 151 -14.58 34.45 -10.00
CA PRO A 151 -14.13 35.45 -9.01
C PRO A 151 -14.40 35.08 -7.54
N SER A 152 -15.36 34.19 -7.30
CA SER A 152 -15.64 33.62 -5.97
C SER A 152 -14.48 32.83 -5.38
N ASP A 153 -13.51 32.42 -6.18
CA ASP A 153 -12.42 31.55 -5.78
C ASP A 153 -11.22 32.28 -5.22
N ALA A 154 -11.18 33.62 -5.32
CA ALA A 154 -9.98 34.39 -5.00
C ALA A 154 -9.43 34.13 -3.58
N THR A 155 -10.26 33.60 -2.68
CA THR A 155 -9.90 33.22 -1.30
C THR A 155 -9.75 31.71 -1.07
N MET A 156 -9.99 30.87 -2.08
CA MET A 156 -9.95 29.41 -2.02
C MET A 156 -8.78 28.88 -2.86
N GLY A 157 -7.64 28.62 -2.21
CA GLY A 157 -6.49 27.98 -2.84
C GLY A 157 -6.49 26.47 -2.61
N ASP A 158 -6.48 25.70 -3.69
CA ASP A 158 -6.24 24.25 -3.65
C ASP A 158 -5.44 23.85 -4.89
N THR A 159 -4.15 23.57 -4.68
CA THR A 159 -3.23 23.07 -5.72
C THR A 159 -3.18 21.54 -5.75
N GLY A 160 -4.13 20.87 -5.08
CA GLY A 160 -4.10 19.44 -4.82
C GLY A 160 -3.20 19.07 -3.64
N GLY A 161 -3.21 17.80 -3.27
CA GLY A 161 -2.25 17.25 -2.30
C GLY A 161 -0.82 17.41 -2.79
N THR A 162 0.13 17.62 -1.87
CA THR A 162 1.56 17.79 -2.19
C THR A 162 2.11 16.63 -3.03
N GLU A 163 1.63 15.41 -2.81
CA GLU A 163 1.99 14.21 -3.57
C GLU A 163 1.33 14.12 -4.96
N HIS A 164 0.22 14.84 -5.18
CA HIS A 164 -0.63 14.69 -6.36
C HIS A 164 -0.60 15.91 -7.29
N GLY A 165 -0.20 17.10 -6.83
CA GLY A 165 0.02 18.29 -7.66
C GLY A 165 -1.14 18.55 -8.63
N ALA A 166 -2.35 18.64 -8.08
CA ALA A 166 -3.66 18.78 -8.73
C ALA A 166 -4.21 17.56 -9.48
N CYS A 167 -3.46 16.47 -9.62
CA CYS A 167 -3.96 15.21 -10.21
C CYS A 167 -5.03 14.52 -9.35
N ASP A 168 -5.20 14.92 -8.10
CA ASP A 168 -6.27 14.49 -7.21
C ASP A 168 -7.56 15.30 -7.41
N ASN A 169 -7.55 16.36 -8.23
CA ASN A 169 -8.71 17.20 -8.48
C ASN A 169 -9.35 16.90 -9.84
N LEU A 170 -10.68 16.82 -9.84
CA LEU A 170 -11.51 16.78 -11.05
C LEU A 170 -12.59 17.86 -10.97
N ALA A 171 -12.67 18.67 -12.01
CA ALA A 171 -13.67 19.72 -12.17
C ALA A 171 -14.68 19.37 -13.26
N VAL A 172 -15.94 19.66 -12.99
CA VAL A 172 -17.03 19.68 -13.97
C VAL A 172 -17.61 21.09 -14.01
N ILE A 173 -17.56 21.72 -15.17
CA ILE A 173 -18.07 23.08 -15.43
C ILE A 173 -19.20 22.97 -16.44
N ILE A 174 -20.37 23.49 -16.08
CA ILE A 174 -21.53 23.57 -16.97
C ILE A 174 -21.86 25.05 -17.17
N SER A 175 -21.80 25.50 -18.41
CA SER A 175 -22.29 26.80 -18.84
C SER A 175 -23.58 26.60 -19.63
N GLU A 176 -24.65 27.28 -19.24
CA GLU A 176 -25.92 27.28 -19.95
C GLU A 176 -26.20 28.68 -20.51
N ARG A 177 -26.51 28.74 -21.80
CA ARG A 177 -27.01 29.94 -22.46
C ARG A 177 -28.54 29.95 -22.37
N GLN A 178 -29.08 30.94 -21.70
CA GLN A 178 -30.52 31.14 -21.60
C GLN A 178 -30.95 32.35 -22.41
N GLU A 179 -31.98 32.12 -23.22
CA GLU A 179 -32.71 33.21 -23.86
C GLU A 179 -33.81 33.65 -22.90
N PRO A 180 -33.86 34.94 -22.51
CA PRO A 180 -34.89 35.42 -21.61
C PRO A 180 -36.27 35.19 -22.25
N SER A 181 -37.26 34.74 -21.48
CA SER A 181 -38.61 34.50 -22.03
C SER A 181 -39.34 35.82 -22.23
N PHE A 182 -39.25 36.72 -21.25
CA PHE A 182 -40.00 37.98 -21.26
C PHE A 182 -39.09 39.21 -21.39
N ALA A 183 -37.86 39.17 -20.87
CA ALA A 183 -36.93 40.31 -20.97
C ALA A 183 -36.45 40.59 -22.41
N GLN A 184 -36.70 39.69 -23.38
CA GLN A 184 -36.50 39.98 -24.81
C GLN A 184 -37.31 41.19 -25.28
N VAL A 185 -38.50 41.42 -24.71
CA VAL A 185 -39.36 42.57 -25.04
C VAL A 185 -38.70 43.89 -24.61
N GLY A 186 -37.81 43.85 -23.60
CA GLY A 186 -37.00 44.98 -23.15
C GLY A 186 -35.63 45.10 -23.82
N GLY A 187 -35.33 44.29 -24.83
CA GLY A 187 -34.03 44.31 -25.54
C GLY A 187 -32.88 43.60 -24.82
N HIS A 188 -33.15 42.82 -23.77
CA HIS A 188 -32.10 42.02 -23.13
C HIS A 188 -31.74 40.78 -23.95
N GLY A 189 -30.44 40.61 -24.22
CA GLY A 189 -29.89 39.44 -24.91
C GLY A 189 -29.77 38.19 -24.03
N SER A 190 -29.31 37.09 -24.63
CA SER A 190 -29.10 35.83 -23.92
C SER A 190 -28.11 35.99 -22.76
N THR A 191 -28.43 35.40 -21.61
CA THR A 191 -27.53 35.37 -20.43
C THR A 191 -26.85 34.01 -20.33
N VAL A 192 -25.61 33.99 -19.81
CA VAL A 192 -24.86 32.74 -19.61
C VAL A 192 -24.72 32.48 -18.11
N VAL A 193 -25.27 31.36 -17.65
CA VAL A 193 -25.11 30.88 -16.28
C VAL A 193 -24.00 29.85 -16.28
N ARG A 194 -22.90 30.14 -15.59
CA ARG A 194 -21.80 29.19 -15.40
C ARG A 194 -21.82 28.64 -13.98
N THR A 195 -21.73 27.32 -13.88
CA THR A 195 -21.61 26.58 -12.62
C THR A 195 -20.39 25.68 -12.69
N ARG A 196 -19.76 25.46 -11.55
CA ARG A 196 -18.64 24.53 -11.42
C ARG A 196 -18.80 23.70 -10.17
N SER A 197 -18.36 22.46 -10.26
CA SER A 197 -18.10 21.57 -9.14
C SER A 197 -16.71 21.01 -9.27
N VAL A 198 -15.91 21.16 -8.21
CA VAL A 198 -14.61 20.52 -8.10
C VAL A 198 -14.77 19.47 -7.03
N GLY A 199 -14.22 18.29 -7.25
CA GLY A 199 -13.96 17.45 -6.12
C GLY A 199 -12.59 16.82 -6.20
N ARG A 200 -12.22 16.29 -5.05
CA ARG A 200 -10.88 15.88 -4.71
C ARG A 200 -10.90 14.44 -4.27
N LEU A 201 -9.93 13.69 -4.78
CA LEU A 201 -9.56 12.39 -4.27
C LEU A 201 -8.74 12.61 -3.01
N ASN A 202 -9.38 12.51 -1.84
CA ASN A 202 -8.70 12.65 -0.58
C ASN A 202 -8.15 11.27 -0.15
N SER A 203 -6.84 11.10 -0.18
CA SER A 203 -6.20 9.91 0.36
C SER A 203 -6.04 10.09 1.87
N ALA A 204 -6.81 9.36 2.67
CA ALA A 204 -6.65 9.36 4.13
C ALA A 204 -5.98 8.05 4.56
N GLU A 205 -4.89 8.16 5.32
CA GLU A 205 -4.38 7.05 6.13
C GLU A 205 -5.30 6.94 7.35
N THR A 206 -5.89 5.76 7.54
CA THR A 206 -6.70 5.51 8.72
C THR A 206 -6.28 4.18 9.34
N LEU A 207 -6.16 4.19 10.65
CA LEU A 207 -6.00 2.99 11.46
C LEU A 207 -7.24 2.10 11.41
N ASP A 208 -8.39 2.61 10.98
CA ASP A 208 -9.61 1.82 10.82
C ASP A 208 -9.47 0.70 9.76
N PHE A 209 -8.43 0.74 8.93
CA PHE A 209 -8.20 -0.20 7.85
C PHE A 209 -6.73 -0.63 7.77
N VAL A 210 -6.42 -1.69 8.51
CA VAL A 210 -5.12 -2.36 8.46
C VAL A 210 -5.33 -3.73 7.82
N ALA A 211 -4.63 -3.94 6.70
CA ALA A 211 -4.62 -5.22 6.00
C ALA A 211 -3.69 -6.19 6.72
N ALA A 212 -4.24 -7.27 7.28
CA ALA A 212 -3.46 -8.38 7.82
C ALA A 212 -2.74 -9.14 6.69
N LEU A 213 -3.37 -9.15 5.51
CA LEU A 213 -2.78 -9.66 4.27
C LEU A 213 -2.99 -8.66 3.15
N GLN A 214 -1.90 -8.27 2.50
CA GLN A 214 -1.91 -7.44 1.31
C GLN A 214 -1.21 -8.16 0.16
N LEU A 215 -1.97 -8.45 -0.90
CA LEU A 215 -1.49 -9.12 -2.11
C LEU A 215 -1.39 -8.10 -3.24
N LEU A 216 -0.19 -8.03 -3.84
CA LEU A 216 0.22 -6.97 -4.76
C LEU A 216 0.13 -7.36 -6.25
N GLU A 217 -0.22 -8.61 -6.57
CA GLU A 217 -0.40 -9.04 -7.96
C GLU A 217 -1.50 -8.21 -8.65
N LEU A 218 -1.17 -7.61 -9.79
CA LEU A 218 -2.04 -6.64 -10.49
C LEU A 218 -2.91 -7.29 -11.57
N HIS A 219 -2.42 -8.34 -12.23
CA HIS A 219 -3.01 -8.85 -13.47
C HIS A 219 -3.30 -10.34 -13.42
N ASP A 220 -2.44 -11.11 -12.76
CA ASP A 220 -2.56 -12.56 -12.75
C ASP A 220 -3.63 -13.07 -11.78
N CYS A 221 -4.01 -14.33 -12.00
CA CYS A 221 -4.93 -15.07 -11.14
C CYS A 221 -4.14 -15.98 -10.19
N ASP A 222 -4.82 -16.81 -9.39
CA ASP A 222 -4.17 -17.61 -8.34
C ASP A 222 -3.36 -16.78 -7.33
N VAL A 223 -3.85 -15.56 -7.04
CA VAL A 223 -3.19 -14.60 -6.14
C VAL A 223 -3.18 -15.10 -4.71
N LEU A 224 -4.30 -15.70 -4.28
CA LEU A 224 -4.42 -16.39 -3.00
C LEU A 224 -4.76 -17.86 -3.24
N GLN A 225 -3.84 -18.75 -2.87
CA GLN A 225 -3.99 -20.20 -3.04
C GLN A 225 -4.11 -20.90 -1.68
N THR A 226 -5.06 -21.82 -1.55
CA THR A 226 -5.18 -22.75 -0.43
C THR A 226 -5.21 -24.19 -0.93
N GLY A 227 -4.37 -25.07 -0.39
CA GLY A 227 -4.28 -26.47 -0.83
C GLY A 227 -4.17 -27.47 0.32
N GLY A 228 -4.95 -28.55 0.28
CA GLY A 228 -5.03 -29.57 1.33
C GLY A 228 -6.38 -29.60 2.04
N ALA A 229 -6.81 -30.78 2.49
CA ALA A 229 -8.18 -31.05 2.97
C ALA A 229 -8.58 -30.28 4.25
N GLY A 230 -7.64 -29.65 4.96
CA GLY A 230 -7.88 -28.85 6.16
C GLY A 230 -7.25 -27.45 6.15
N THR A 231 -6.72 -26.99 5.02
CA THR A 231 -5.98 -25.72 4.96
C THR A 231 -6.92 -24.52 5.03
N ARG A 232 -6.62 -23.55 5.91
CA ARG A 232 -7.43 -22.34 6.09
C ARG A 232 -6.60 -21.07 6.20
N VAL A 233 -7.17 -19.96 5.76
CA VAL A 233 -6.64 -18.59 5.92
C VAL A 233 -7.74 -17.73 6.52
N ILE A 234 -7.49 -17.20 7.71
CA ILE A 234 -8.52 -16.57 8.55
C ILE A 234 -8.10 -15.14 8.88
N ALA A 235 -8.98 -14.17 8.62
CA ALA A 235 -8.84 -12.79 9.07
C ALA A 235 -9.63 -12.59 10.36
N GLN A 236 -8.93 -12.35 11.46
CA GLN A 236 -9.56 -12.05 12.75
C GLN A 236 -9.48 -10.56 13.10
N PRO A 237 -10.51 -10.04 13.79
CA PRO A 237 -10.48 -8.67 14.27
C PRO A 237 -9.59 -8.54 15.50
N TYR A 238 -9.03 -7.35 15.72
CA TYR A 238 -8.20 -7.04 16.88
C TYR A 238 -8.72 -5.77 17.57
N GLY A 239 -9.13 -5.86 18.83
CA GLY A 239 -9.67 -4.72 19.58
C GLY A 239 -10.88 -4.08 18.87
N VAL A 240 -10.76 -2.84 18.42
CA VAL A 240 -11.80 -2.14 17.62
C VAL A 240 -11.55 -2.20 16.11
N TYR A 241 -10.55 -2.95 15.67
CA TYR A 241 -10.06 -2.94 14.30
C TYR A 241 -10.48 -4.22 13.57
N PRO A 242 -11.09 -4.12 12.39
CA PRO A 242 -11.45 -5.29 11.60
C PRO A 242 -10.19 -5.94 11.00
N GLY A 243 -10.13 -7.28 10.99
CA GLY A 243 -9.14 -7.99 10.19
C GLY A 243 -9.43 -7.78 8.71
N THR A 244 -8.45 -7.38 7.88
CA THR A 244 -8.71 -7.20 6.45
C THR A 244 -7.73 -7.96 5.56
N PHE A 245 -8.27 -8.63 4.54
CA PHE A 245 -7.51 -9.10 3.39
C PHE A 245 -7.69 -8.12 2.25
N GLN A 246 -6.59 -7.78 1.59
CA GLN A 246 -6.58 -6.88 0.45
C GLN A 246 -5.90 -7.58 -0.73
N ILE A 247 -6.61 -7.72 -1.84
CA ILE A 247 -6.13 -8.37 -3.06
C ILE A 247 -6.25 -7.37 -4.21
N ASP A 248 -5.12 -7.00 -4.83
CA ASP A 248 -5.03 -5.92 -5.84
C ASP A 248 -4.97 -6.42 -7.30
N SER A 249 -5.65 -7.53 -7.64
CA SER A 249 -5.62 -8.13 -8.99
C SER A 249 -6.88 -7.81 -9.80
N ASP A 250 -6.69 -7.29 -11.02
CA ASP A 250 -7.73 -7.02 -11.98
C ASP A 250 -8.16 -8.25 -12.82
N ALA A 251 -7.44 -9.37 -12.70
CA ALA A 251 -7.62 -10.61 -13.45
C ALA A 251 -7.69 -10.43 -14.98
N THR A 252 -6.92 -9.49 -15.51
CA THR A 252 -6.81 -9.26 -16.96
C THR A 252 -5.70 -10.09 -17.62
N GLY A 253 -4.84 -10.74 -16.83
CA GLY A 253 -3.92 -11.78 -17.31
C GLY A 253 -4.69 -12.91 -17.99
N ALA A 254 -4.05 -13.64 -18.91
CA ALA A 254 -4.66 -14.79 -19.58
C ALA A 254 -4.86 -15.95 -18.59
N CYS A 255 -5.92 -15.87 -17.78
CA CYS A 255 -6.13 -16.72 -16.61
C CYS A 255 -7.05 -17.91 -16.88
N PRO A 256 -6.56 -19.15 -16.74
CA PRO A 256 -7.43 -20.33 -16.68
C PRO A 256 -8.03 -20.57 -15.27
N GLN A 257 -7.53 -19.89 -14.24
CA GLN A 257 -7.89 -20.12 -12.83
C GLN A 257 -8.52 -18.88 -12.18
N PRO A 258 -9.29 -19.03 -11.07
CA PRO A 258 -9.82 -17.89 -10.31
C PRO A 258 -8.72 -17.13 -9.55
N ILE A 259 -8.99 -15.87 -9.19
CA ILE A 259 -8.08 -15.02 -8.38
C ILE A 259 -7.83 -15.63 -7.00
N ILE A 260 -8.89 -16.20 -6.43
CA ILE A 260 -8.84 -16.95 -5.19
C ILE A 260 -9.02 -18.42 -5.56
N ASN A 261 -7.96 -19.20 -5.37
CA ASN A 261 -7.97 -20.62 -5.66
C ASN A 261 -7.92 -21.40 -4.35
N GLY A 262 -8.94 -22.21 -4.11
CA GLY A 262 -9.05 -22.97 -2.88
C GLY A 262 -9.95 -24.17 -3.04
N GLN A 263 -10.00 -24.97 -1.98
CA GLN A 263 -10.89 -26.11 -1.89
C GLN A 263 -11.79 -25.95 -0.68
N ALA A 264 -13.08 -26.24 -0.84
CA ALA A 264 -13.96 -26.40 0.30
C ALA A 264 -13.38 -27.52 1.20
N THR A 265 -13.17 -27.23 2.48
CA THR A 265 -12.65 -28.20 3.44
C THR A 265 -13.81 -28.92 4.13
N ALA A 266 -13.55 -30.07 4.76
CA ALA A 266 -14.59 -30.83 5.47
C ALA A 266 -15.29 -30.04 6.59
N GLY A 267 -14.66 -28.97 7.11
CA GLY A 267 -15.26 -28.09 8.11
C GLY A 267 -15.71 -26.73 7.56
N GLY A 268 -15.84 -26.54 6.25
CA GLY A 268 -16.26 -25.27 5.65
C GLY A 268 -15.21 -24.58 4.74
N PRO A 269 -15.39 -23.28 4.46
CA PRO A 269 -14.56 -22.54 3.50
C PRO A 269 -13.10 -22.44 3.94
N SER A 270 -12.18 -22.47 2.97
CA SER A 270 -10.74 -22.35 3.24
C SER A 270 -10.29 -20.91 3.49
N ILE A 271 -11.11 -19.90 3.17
CA ILE A 271 -10.81 -18.50 3.41
C ILE A 271 -11.96 -17.87 4.18
N VAL A 272 -11.66 -17.29 5.34
CA VAL A 272 -12.66 -16.83 6.31
C VAL A 272 -12.34 -15.44 6.80
N ALA A 273 -13.31 -14.53 6.74
CA ALA A 273 -13.29 -13.28 7.51
C ALA A 273 -14.25 -13.38 8.69
N CYS A 274 -13.72 -13.30 9.91
CA CYS A 274 -14.46 -13.49 11.15
C CYS A 274 -15.30 -12.26 11.54
N SER A 275 -16.45 -12.53 12.15
CA SER A 275 -17.25 -11.53 12.88
C SER A 275 -17.21 -11.79 14.37
N VAL A 276 -17.48 -10.75 15.15
CA VAL A 276 -17.79 -10.79 16.58
C VAL A 276 -18.97 -11.71 16.94
N THR A 277 -19.83 -12.02 15.97
CA THR A 277 -20.95 -12.97 16.09
C THR A 277 -20.74 -14.25 15.29
N SER A 278 -19.52 -14.51 14.80
CA SER A 278 -19.25 -15.70 13.98
C SER A 278 -19.53 -16.97 14.77
N THR A 279 -20.27 -17.90 14.15
CA THR A 279 -20.47 -19.26 14.67
C THR A 279 -19.42 -20.24 14.13
N ASN A 280 -18.47 -19.77 13.31
CA ASN A 280 -17.38 -20.59 12.81
C ASN A 280 -16.41 -20.89 13.98
N PRO A 281 -16.14 -22.17 14.29
CA PRO A 281 -15.29 -22.56 15.42
C PRO A 281 -13.85 -22.07 15.32
N ASP A 282 -13.37 -21.71 14.12
CA ASP A 282 -12.02 -21.16 13.95
C ASP A 282 -11.96 -19.64 14.11
N CYS A 283 -13.10 -18.99 14.29
CA CYS A 283 -13.16 -17.57 14.65
C CYS A 283 -13.14 -17.42 16.16
N ASP A 284 -12.22 -16.60 16.67
CA ASP A 284 -12.20 -16.20 18.06
C ASP A 284 -12.86 -14.81 18.19
N PRO A 285 -14.11 -14.73 18.69
CA PRO A 285 -14.80 -13.46 18.88
C PRO A 285 -14.21 -12.64 20.04
N GLY A 286 -13.33 -13.21 20.88
CA GLY A 286 -12.68 -12.52 21.99
C GLY A 286 -11.58 -11.55 21.57
N VAL A 287 -11.05 -11.68 20.35
CA VAL A 287 -9.90 -10.89 19.87
C VAL A 287 -10.31 -9.48 19.43
N GLY A 288 -11.57 -9.26 19.04
CA GLY A 288 -12.02 -7.95 18.59
C GLY A 288 -13.54 -7.72 18.57
N SER A 289 -13.93 -6.49 18.28
CA SER A 289 -15.29 -5.95 18.39
C SER A 289 -15.89 -5.45 17.07
N ARG A 290 -15.13 -5.47 15.98
CA ARG A 290 -15.61 -5.17 14.61
C ARG A 290 -15.49 -6.40 13.72
N ALA A 291 -16.39 -6.55 12.74
CA ALA A 291 -16.31 -7.68 11.81
C ALA A 291 -15.18 -7.48 10.77
N SER A 292 -14.36 -8.51 10.59
CA SER A 292 -13.33 -8.62 9.56
C SER A 292 -13.93 -8.61 8.15
N ARG A 293 -13.09 -8.31 7.16
CA ARG A 293 -13.48 -8.11 5.76
C ARG A 293 -12.47 -8.71 4.79
N ILE A 294 -12.94 -9.05 3.60
CA ILE A 294 -12.10 -9.40 2.46
C ILE A 294 -12.38 -8.37 1.39
N GLY A 295 -11.39 -7.52 1.10
CA GLY A 295 -11.40 -6.60 -0.02
C GLY A 295 -10.69 -7.24 -1.21
N VAL A 296 -11.45 -7.51 -2.28
CA VAL A 296 -10.91 -7.99 -3.56
C VAL A 296 -11.12 -6.90 -4.61
N TYR A 297 -10.05 -6.46 -5.25
CA TYR A 297 -10.08 -5.41 -6.27
C TYR A 297 -10.04 -5.96 -7.68
N ALA A 298 -11.04 -6.77 -8.05
CA ALA A 298 -11.10 -7.36 -9.39
C ALA A 298 -12.37 -6.98 -10.16
N LYS A 299 -12.21 -6.77 -11.47
CA LYS A 299 -13.32 -6.39 -12.35
C LYS A 299 -14.41 -7.47 -12.44
N ASN A 300 -14.02 -8.73 -12.33
CA ASN A 300 -14.89 -9.91 -12.55
C ASN A 300 -14.83 -10.90 -11.38
N PHE A 301 -14.63 -10.44 -10.15
CA PHE A 301 -14.64 -11.35 -9.01
C PHE A 301 -16.05 -11.94 -8.82
N ASN A 302 -16.16 -13.26 -9.02
CA ASN A 302 -17.33 -14.01 -8.59
C ASN A 302 -16.94 -14.76 -7.31
N LYS A 303 -17.56 -14.40 -6.18
CA LYS A 303 -17.25 -15.01 -4.88
C LYS A 303 -17.63 -16.50 -4.91
N PRO A 304 -16.67 -17.42 -4.70
CA PRO A 304 -17.00 -18.83 -4.54
C PRO A 304 -17.49 -19.09 -3.11
N ASP A 305 -18.80 -19.12 -2.90
CA ASP A 305 -19.44 -19.25 -1.57
C ASP A 305 -19.00 -20.50 -0.79
N SER A 306 -18.56 -21.57 -1.47
CA SER A 306 -18.04 -22.79 -0.83
C SER A 306 -16.58 -22.68 -0.36
N ILE A 307 -15.87 -21.65 -0.79
CA ILE A 307 -14.43 -21.44 -0.54
C ILE A 307 -14.19 -20.20 0.33
N VAL A 308 -15.06 -19.18 0.22
CA VAL A 308 -14.93 -17.90 0.92
C VAL A 308 -16.14 -17.62 1.82
N ALA A 309 -15.92 -17.49 3.14
CA ALA A 309 -16.91 -16.97 4.08
C ALA A 309 -16.61 -15.53 4.49
N THR A 310 -17.62 -14.67 4.41
CA THR A 310 -17.59 -13.31 4.96
C THR A 310 -18.87 -13.07 5.74
N SER A 311 -18.75 -12.50 6.94
CA SER A 311 -19.89 -12.11 7.78
C SER A 311 -20.49 -10.75 7.41
N TYR A 312 -19.87 -10.03 6.49
CA TYR A 312 -20.33 -8.72 6.03
C TYR A 312 -21.40 -8.90 4.93
N PRO A 313 -22.56 -8.24 5.02
CA PRO A 313 -23.55 -8.27 3.96
C PRO A 313 -22.95 -7.70 2.67
N SER A 314 -23.25 -8.36 1.56
CA SER A 314 -22.78 -8.11 0.18
C SER A 314 -22.98 -6.69 -0.35
N THR A 315 -23.57 -5.79 0.43
CA THR A 315 -23.88 -4.41 0.07
C THR A 315 -22.75 -3.42 0.39
N TYR A 316 -21.73 -3.79 1.18
CA TYR A 316 -20.59 -2.93 1.48
C TYR A 316 -19.32 -3.78 1.69
N GLY A 317 -18.80 -4.37 0.62
CA GLY A 317 -17.62 -5.25 0.67
C GLY A 317 -17.37 -6.04 -0.61
N ASP A 318 -18.41 -6.34 -1.40
CA ASP A 318 -18.32 -6.87 -2.77
C ASP A 318 -18.29 -5.77 -3.84
N THR A 319 -18.02 -4.53 -3.41
CA THR A 319 -17.95 -3.40 -4.32
C THR A 319 -16.68 -3.52 -5.15
N ALA A 320 -16.83 -3.45 -6.47
CA ALA A 320 -15.79 -3.13 -7.43
C ALA A 320 -15.07 -1.83 -7.03
N ALA A 321 -14.22 -1.91 -6.03
CA ALA A 321 -13.18 -0.94 -5.78
C ALA A 321 -12.16 -1.23 -6.87
N VAL A 322 -12.10 -0.27 -7.78
CA VAL A 322 -11.40 -0.40 -9.02
C VAL A 322 -9.89 -0.37 -8.68
N ALA A 323 -9.05 -1.15 -9.35
CA ALA A 323 -7.62 -1.31 -9.09
C ALA A 323 -6.79 0.00 -9.18
N SER A 324 -6.47 0.63 -8.05
CA SER A 324 -5.56 1.78 -8.09
C SER A 324 -4.16 1.29 -8.48
N PRO A 325 -3.43 1.95 -9.40
CA PRO A 325 -2.18 1.41 -9.93
C PRO A 325 -1.06 1.10 -8.93
N ARG A 326 -1.18 1.45 -7.63
CA ARG A 326 -0.11 1.31 -6.61
C ARG A 326 -0.61 1.28 -5.16
N THR A 327 -1.65 0.51 -4.81
CA THR A 327 -2.27 0.63 -3.47
C THR A 327 -1.57 -0.07 -2.31
N GLY A 328 -0.46 -0.79 -2.49
CA GLY A 328 0.19 -1.48 -1.35
C GLY A 328 1.68 -1.26 -1.15
N ARG A 329 2.49 -1.42 -2.20
CA ARG A 329 3.95 -1.32 -2.06
C ARG A 329 4.41 0.08 -1.64
N LYS A 330 3.84 1.13 -2.27
CA LYS A 330 4.28 2.52 -2.08
C LYS A 330 4.28 2.95 -0.61
N TYR A 331 3.31 2.50 0.19
CA TYR A 331 3.20 2.90 1.60
C TYR A 331 4.27 2.23 2.48
N SER A 332 4.60 0.98 2.17
CA SER A 332 5.73 0.29 2.80
C SER A 332 7.05 0.96 2.41
N ASP A 333 7.17 1.34 1.13
CA ASP A 333 8.36 2.01 0.64
C ASP A 333 8.53 3.41 1.28
N LEU A 334 7.47 4.23 1.32
CA LEU A 334 7.50 5.55 1.96
C LEU A 334 7.93 5.49 3.43
N ARG A 335 7.53 4.42 4.14
CA ARG A 335 7.81 4.27 5.56
C ARG A 335 9.23 3.76 5.85
N TYR A 336 9.74 2.84 5.02
CA TYR A 336 10.96 2.10 5.34
C TYR A 336 12.04 2.10 4.26
N ARG A 337 11.72 2.31 2.98
CA ARG A 337 12.66 2.10 1.85
C ARG A 337 13.96 2.87 2.04
N GLU A 338 13.90 4.15 2.39
CA GLU A 338 15.11 4.96 2.59
C GLU A 338 16.00 4.40 3.70
N ASN A 339 15.41 3.95 4.81
CA ASN A 339 16.15 3.31 5.90
C ASN A 339 16.74 1.96 5.49
N VAL A 340 15.99 1.17 4.71
CA VAL A 340 16.47 -0.14 4.21
C VAL A 340 17.61 0.07 3.22
N VAL A 341 17.55 1.06 2.32
CA VAL A 341 18.65 1.43 1.42
C VAL A 341 19.88 1.85 2.23
N ALA A 342 19.72 2.71 3.24
CA ALA A 342 20.84 3.11 4.10
C ALA A 342 21.44 1.94 4.89
N LEU A 343 20.63 0.95 5.28
CA LEU A 343 21.10 -0.27 5.91
C LEU A 343 21.83 -1.19 4.93
N ASP A 344 21.37 -1.26 3.68
CA ASP A 344 22.01 -2.00 2.59
C ASP A 344 23.42 -1.46 2.33
N ASP A 345 23.54 -0.14 2.19
CA ASP A 345 24.82 0.56 2.02
C ASP A 345 25.76 0.34 3.23
N ASP A 346 25.24 0.45 4.46
CA ASP A 346 26.02 0.21 5.67
C ASP A 346 26.48 -1.26 5.77
N ALA A 347 25.62 -2.22 5.44
CA ALA A 347 25.96 -3.63 5.44
C ALA A 347 27.01 -3.98 4.37
N GLU A 348 26.88 -3.43 3.16
CA GLU A 348 27.87 -3.58 2.09
C GLU A 348 29.22 -2.99 2.51
N ALA A 349 29.22 -1.74 2.98
CA ALA A 349 30.42 -1.04 3.41
C ALA A 349 31.13 -1.74 4.58
N VAL A 350 30.38 -2.39 5.47
CA VAL A 350 30.97 -3.21 6.52
C VAL A 350 31.49 -4.53 5.95
N ILE A 351 30.66 -5.36 5.31
CA ILE A 351 31.06 -6.72 4.92
C ILE A 351 32.16 -6.74 3.86
N THR A 352 32.05 -5.93 2.81
CA THR A 352 32.96 -5.95 1.67
C THR A 352 33.95 -4.78 1.68
N GLY A 353 33.61 -3.70 2.40
CA GLY A 353 34.48 -2.55 2.53
C GLY A 353 35.79 -2.85 3.27
N ASN A 354 36.75 -1.93 3.13
CA ASN A 354 38.10 -2.05 3.69
C ASN A 354 38.85 -3.36 3.31
N SER A 355 38.52 -3.95 2.15
CA SER A 355 39.07 -5.22 1.68
C SER A 355 38.74 -6.41 2.61
N GLY A 356 37.51 -6.45 3.14
CA GLY A 356 37.04 -7.54 4.02
C GLY A 356 37.58 -7.48 5.44
N ARG A 357 38.02 -6.29 5.90
CA ARG A 357 38.54 -6.03 7.24
C ARG A 357 37.56 -5.16 8.03
N PRO A 358 37.60 -5.19 9.38
CA PRO A 358 36.78 -4.29 10.17
C PRO A 358 36.98 -2.82 9.78
N PRO A 359 35.91 -1.99 9.77
CA PRO A 359 36.00 -0.58 9.43
C PRO A 359 37.06 0.16 10.27
N GLY A 360 37.93 0.91 9.59
CA GLY A 360 39.00 1.69 10.23
C GLY A 360 40.21 0.88 10.69
N CYS A 361 40.23 -0.45 10.53
CA CYS A 361 41.38 -1.27 10.88
C CYS A 361 42.35 -1.45 9.70
N SER A 362 43.66 -1.37 9.97
CA SER A 362 44.72 -1.61 8.97
C SER A 362 45.15 -3.09 8.94
N ALA A 363 45.75 -3.54 7.83
CA ALA A 363 46.33 -4.89 7.75
C ALA A 363 47.36 -5.17 8.86
N ALA A 364 48.21 -4.19 9.18
CA ALA A 364 49.29 -4.34 10.16
C ALA A 364 48.75 -4.64 11.58
N SER A 365 47.59 -4.06 11.95
CA SER A 365 46.98 -4.29 13.26
C SER A 365 46.49 -5.73 13.46
N LEU A 366 46.10 -6.41 12.37
CA LEU A 366 45.50 -7.75 12.41
C LEU A 366 46.55 -8.88 12.36
N VAL A 367 47.76 -8.58 11.92
CA VAL A 367 48.87 -9.54 11.85
C VAL A 367 49.52 -9.73 13.24
N LEU A 368 49.49 -8.70 14.08
CA LEU A 368 50.15 -8.68 15.39
C LEU A 368 49.21 -9.08 16.55
N SER A 369 47.90 -8.89 16.39
CA SER A 369 46.89 -9.28 17.37
C SER A 369 45.56 -9.54 16.66
N ASN A 370 44.79 -10.53 17.11
CA ASN A 370 43.41 -10.80 16.67
C ASN A 370 42.41 -9.74 17.21
N THR A 371 42.89 -8.51 17.37
CA THR A 371 42.15 -7.36 17.86
C THR A 371 42.57 -6.11 17.09
N CYS A 372 41.63 -5.24 16.78
CA CYS A 372 41.93 -3.95 16.17
C CYS A 372 40.95 -2.88 16.65
N THR A 373 41.41 -1.63 16.74
CA THR A 373 40.55 -0.50 17.06
C THR A 373 40.51 0.44 15.87
N GLY A 374 39.31 0.69 15.35
CA GLY A 374 39.07 1.53 14.18
C GLY A 374 37.73 2.25 14.32
N ASN A 375 37.68 3.52 13.92
CA ASN A 375 36.48 4.36 14.01
C ASN A 375 35.83 4.39 15.41
N GLY A 376 36.64 4.33 16.47
CA GLY A 376 36.17 4.34 17.86
C GLY A 376 35.59 3.00 18.36
N LEU A 377 35.63 1.93 17.55
CA LEU A 377 35.19 0.59 17.92
C LEU A 377 36.38 -0.35 18.06
N THR A 378 36.40 -1.15 19.12
CA THR A 378 37.35 -2.26 19.27
C THR A 378 36.71 -3.55 18.78
N TRP A 379 37.38 -4.21 17.84
CA TRP A 379 36.97 -5.46 17.21
C TRP A 379 37.85 -6.60 17.67
N ARG A 380 37.24 -7.75 17.94
CA ARG A 380 37.94 -9.03 17.94
C ARG A 380 37.76 -9.68 16.57
N VAL A 381 38.87 -10.03 15.93
CA VAL A 381 38.87 -10.65 14.61
C VAL A 381 39.20 -12.13 14.74
N VAL A 382 38.28 -12.97 14.26
CA VAL A 382 38.44 -14.42 14.14
C VAL A 382 38.74 -14.73 12.68
N GLN A 383 39.88 -15.36 12.41
CA GLN A 383 40.36 -15.59 11.03
C GLN A 383 41.25 -16.83 10.92
N GLY A 384 41.47 -17.30 9.68
CA GLY A 384 42.38 -18.42 9.41
C GLY A 384 41.93 -19.72 10.07
N LEU A 385 42.84 -20.38 10.80
CA LEU A 385 42.55 -21.67 11.47
C LEU A 385 41.46 -21.54 12.55
N GLU A 386 41.30 -20.36 13.16
CA GLU A 386 40.28 -20.12 14.20
C GLU A 386 38.84 -20.27 13.68
N CYS A 387 38.63 -20.10 12.38
CA CYS A 387 37.35 -20.37 11.72
C CYS A 387 36.90 -21.83 11.88
N SER A 388 37.84 -22.74 12.16
CA SER A 388 37.61 -24.17 12.35
C SER A 388 38.00 -24.71 13.74
N SER A 389 38.95 -24.06 14.43
CA SER A 389 39.56 -24.56 15.68
C SER A 389 38.98 -23.97 16.97
N LEU A 390 38.17 -22.90 16.92
CA LEU A 390 37.46 -22.38 18.11
C LEU A 390 36.52 -23.42 18.75
N LEU A 391 36.30 -24.57 18.10
CA LEU A 391 35.27 -25.54 18.43
C LEU A 391 35.78 -26.97 18.69
N SER A 392 37.08 -27.27 18.49
CA SER A 392 37.63 -28.62 18.70
C SER A 392 38.32 -28.82 20.05
N GLY A 393 38.52 -27.76 20.84
CA GLY A 393 39.33 -27.80 22.07
C GLY A 393 38.61 -27.58 23.40
N LEU A 394 37.33 -27.20 23.41
CA LEU A 394 36.64 -26.78 24.64
C LEU A 394 35.27 -27.46 24.76
N LEU A 395 35.15 -28.34 25.77
CA LEU A 395 33.90 -28.96 26.24
C LEU A 395 33.01 -27.98 27.04
N VAL A 396 33.27 -26.67 26.96
CA VAL A 396 32.62 -25.62 27.76
C VAL A 396 32.01 -24.59 26.82
N PRO A 397 30.79 -24.08 27.09
CA PRO A 397 30.20 -22.98 26.32
C PRO A 397 31.16 -21.79 26.24
N LEU A 398 31.58 -21.42 25.03
CA LEU A 398 32.40 -20.22 24.83
C LEU A 398 31.48 -19.00 24.95
N VAL A 399 31.78 -18.12 25.92
CA VAL A 399 31.13 -16.82 26.05
C VAL A 399 32.13 -15.74 25.61
N LEU A 400 31.81 -15.04 24.52
CA LEU A 400 32.57 -13.86 24.11
C LEU A 400 31.88 -12.60 24.63
N THR A 401 32.57 -11.85 25.50
CA THR A 401 32.09 -10.59 26.09
C THR A 401 32.67 -9.34 25.42
N ASN A 402 33.45 -9.50 24.34
CA ASN A 402 34.04 -8.39 23.61
C ASN A 402 32.95 -7.58 22.90
N GLN A 403 33.08 -6.26 22.88
CA GLN A 403 32.04 -5.36 22.38
C GLN A 403 31.71 -5.58 20.90
N ASN A 404 32.67 -5.94 20.04
CA ASN A 404 32.41 -6.22 18.62
C ASN A 404 33.24 -7.42 18.13
N VAL A 405 32.66 -8.28 17.30
CA VAL A 405 33.29 -9.51 16.80
C VAL A 405 33.18 -9.58 15.28
N TRP A 406 34.28 -9.92 14.63
CA TRP A 406 34.42 -10.04 13.18
C TRP A 406 34.94 -11.41 12.79
N PHE A 407 34.11 -12.23 12.19
CA PHE A 407 34.47 -13.54 11.65
C PHE A 407 34.86 -13.38 10.18
N ASN A 408 36.16 -13.28 9.93
CA ASN A 408 36.73 -13.25 8.58
C ASN A 408 36.91 -14.68 8.06
N CYS A 409 35.80 -15.34 7.77
CA CYS A 409 35.75 -16.73 7.34
C CYS A 409 34.87 -16.83 6.10
N SER A 410 35.32 -17.54 5.06
CA SER A 410 34.48 -17.84 3.88
C SER A 410 33.26 -18.69 4.26
N SER A 411 33.43 -19.57 5.24
CA SER A 411 32.35 -20.26 5.95
C SER A 411 32.70 -20.38 7.43
N PHE A 412 31.79 -19.94 8.29
CA PHE A 412 31.86 -20.13 9.74
C PHE A 412 30.81 -21.15 10.15
N SER A 413 31.22 -22.20 10.86
CA SER A 413 30.32 -23.28 11.27
C SER A 413 30.27 -23.39 12.78
N VAL A 414 29.08 -23.36 13.38
CA VAL A 414 28.84 -23.58 14.80
C VAL A 414 28.44 -25.04 15.01
N SER A 415 29.40 -25.86 15.44
CA SER A 415 29.24 -27.30 15.72
C SER A 415 29.19 -27.66 17.20
N ALA A 416 29.55 -26.72 18.08
CA ALA A 416 29.39 -26.81 19.53
C ALA A 416 28.63 -25.57 20.06
N PRO A 417 28.02 -25.63 21.26
CA PRO A 417 27.27 -24.51 21.80
C PRO A 417 28.12 -23.22 21.93
N LEU A 418 27.64 -22.12 21.38
CA LEU A 418 28.31 -20.82 21.37
C LEU A 418 27.34 -19.70 21.78
N THR A 419 27.77 -18.84 22.70
CA THR A 419 27.02 -17.65 23.10
C THR A 419 27.88 -16.39 22.95
N LEU A 420 27.39 -15.43 22.17
CA LEU A 420 27.96 -14.09 22.08
C LEU A 420 27.11 -13.16 22.93
N SER A 421 27.71 -12.55 23.95
CA SER A 421 26.98 -11.74 24.93
C SER A 421 27.72 -10.44 25.16
N ALA A 422 27.35 -9.42 24.39
CA ALA A 422 27.81 -8.05 24.59
C ALA A 422 26.69 -7.10 24.18
N ALA A 423 26.21 -6.31 25.14
CA ALA A 423 25.17 -5.31 24.87
C ALA A 423 25.68 -4.30 23.83
N ASN A 424 24.80 -3.91 22.91
CA ASN A 424 25.10 -2.97 21.83
C ASN A 424 26.25 -3.42 20.89
N SER A 425 26.43 -4.73 20.73
CA SER A 425 27.54 -5.28 19.93
C SER A 425 27.29 -5.32 18.43
N TYR A 426 28.39 -5.28 17.67
CA TYR A 426 28.42 -5.59 16.24
C TYR A 426 29.00 -7.00 16.04
N VAL A 427 28.25 -7.85 15.35
CA VAL A 427 28.69 -9.21 15.00
C VAL A 427 28.68 -9.34 13.48
N VAL A 428 29.84 -9.57 12.88
CA VAL A 428 29.99 -9.62 11.41
C VAL A 428 30.56 -10.96 11.00
N PHE A 429 29.91 -11.62 10.05
CA PHE A 429 30.40 -12.80 9.34
C PHE A 429 30.63 -12.42 7.89
N THR A 430 31.87 -12.51 7.39
CA THR A 430 32.16 -12.10 6.01
C THR A 430 31.66 -13.10 4.96
N GLY A 431 31.50 -14.37 5.34
CA GLY A 431 30.98 -15.44 4.50
C GLY A 431 29.71 -16.10 5.03
N LYS A 432 29.50 -17.38 4.69
CA LYS A 432 28.33 -18.17 5.13
C LYS A 432 28.39 -18.48 6.63
N LEU A 433 27.26 -18.38 7.33
CA LEU A 433 27.08 -18.88 8.69
C LEU A 433 26.31 -20.22 8.67
N SER A 434 26.92 -21.29 9.17
CA SER A 434 26.27 -22.60 9.32
C SER A 434 26.10 -22.92 10.81
N VAL A 435 24.91 -23.31 11.23
CA VAL A 435 24.56 -23.57 12.64
C VAL A 435 24.03 -24.98 12.77
N SER A 436 24.82 -25.87 13.36
CA SER A 436 24.46 -27.28 13.63
C SER A 436 24.31 -27.59 15.12
N SER A 437 24.65 -26.63 15.99
CA SER A 437 24.50 -26.69 17.44
C SER A 437 23.83 -25.41 17.95
N ALA A 438 23.74 -25.23 19.27
CA ALA A 438 23.13 -24.05 19.86
C ALA A 438 24.00 -22.80 19.67
N PHE A 439 23.48 -21.80 18.96
CA PHE A 439 24.12 -20.52 18.75
C PHE A 439 23.21 -19.39 19.23
N THR A 440 23.67 -18.63 20.22
CA THR A 440 22.92 -17.49 20.79
C THR A 440 23.72 -16.20 20.68
N ILE A 441 23.08 -15.14 20.17
CA ILE A 441 23.60 -13.78 20.19
C ILE A 441 22.68 -12.95 21.08
N THR A 442 23.18 -12.49 22.22
CA THR A 442 22.41 -11.74 23.22
C THR A 442 22.62 -10.24 23.02
N ASP A 443 21.53 -9.51 22.81
CA ASP A 443 21.48 -8.04 22.71
C ASP A 443 22.43 -7.40 21.65
N PRO A 444 22.50 -7.93 20.41
CA PRO A 444 23.34 -7.35 19.38
C PRO A 444 22.68 -6.15 18.71
N ARG A 445 23.41 -5.05 18.54
CA ARG A 445 22.90 -3.90 17.77
C ARG A 445 22.79 -4.24 16.28
N LYS A 446 23.79 -4.92 15.73
CA LYS A 446 23.88 -5.28 14.31
C LYS A 446 24.53 -6.65 14.17
N VAL A 447 23.88 -7.54 13.42
CA VAL A 447 24.39 -8.86 13.02
C VAL A 447 24.39 -8.93 11.50
N TYR A 448 25.57 -9.03 10.90
CA TYR A 448 25.77 -9.01 9.46
C TYR A 448 26.35 -10.32 8.99
N VAL A 449 25.77 -10.90 7.93
CA VAL A 449 26.23 -12.15 7.30
C VAL A 449 26.40 -11.92 5.82
N GLY A 450 27.64 -11.97 5.32
CA GLY A 450 27.95 -11.75 3.91
C GLY A 450 27.44 -12.85 2.98
N GLY A 451 27.46 -14.11 3.46
CA GLY A 451 27.00 -15.27 2.71
C GLY A 451 27.97 -15.82 1.68
N GLU A 452 27.56 -16.88 0.98
CA GLU A 452 28.41 -17.60 0.05
C GLU A 452 28.34 -17.02 -1.38
N ALA A 453 29.49 -16.84 -2.03
CA ALA A 453 29.58 -16.43 -3.44
C ALA A 453 29.34 -17.58 -4.45
N ALA A 454 29.25 -18.83 -3.97
CA ALA A 454 29.09 -20.03 -4.79
C ALA A 454 27.69 -20.12 -5.44
N ALA A 455 27.52 -21.06 -6.38
CA ALA A 455 26.29 -21.22 -7.15
C ALA A 455 25.02 -21.43 -6.28
N ASN A 456 25.15 -22.13 -5.15
CA ASN A 456 24.07 -22.32 -4.18
C ASN A 456 24.14 -21.26 -3.07
N LYS A 457 23.98 -19.98 -3.41
CA LYS A 457 24.15 -18.85 -2.48
C LYS A 457 23.35 -19.05 -1.20
N ILE A 458 24.02 -19.38 -0.11
CA ILE A 458 23.44 -19.50 1.24
C ILE A 458 24.12 -18.47 2.12
N GLY A 459 23.31 -17.63 2.77
CA GLY A 459 23.78 -16.71 3.80
C GLY A 459 23.89 -17.41 5.13
N VAL A 460 22.76 -17.95 5.59
CA VAL A 460 22.63 -18.64 6.87
C VAL A 460 22.00 -20.01 6.68
N ASP A 461 22.60 -21.02 7.28
CA ASP A 461 22.18 -22.42 7.22
C ASP A 461 22.04 -22.99 8.63
N VAL A 462 20.83 -22.93 9.18
CA VAL A 462 20.51 -23.61 10.43
C VAL A 462 20.20 -25.06 10.08
N GLY A 463 21.18 -25.94 10.29
CA GLY A 463 21.09 -27.36 9.99
C GLY A 463 20.00 -28.07 10.80
N SER A 464 19.77 -29.34 10.50
CA SER A 464 18.72 -30.11 11.19
C SER A 464 19.03 -30.21 12.70
N GLY A 465 18.04 -29.86 13.53
CA GLY A 465 18.20 -29.77 14.99
C GLY A 465 19.06 -28.60 15.50
N GLY A 466 19.59 -27.74 14.61
CA GLY A 466 20.36 -26.56 14.99
C GLY A 466 19.48 -25.53 15.71
N VAL A 467 20.07 -24.76 16.63
CA VAL A 467 19.35 -23.73 17.39
C VAL A 467 20.02 -22.39 17.16
N PHE A 468 19.33 -21.46 16.52
CA PHE A 468 19.81 -20.10 16.26
C PHE A 468 18.92 -19.08 16.97
N LYS A 469 19.50 -18.35 17.91
CA LYS A 469 18.80 -17.38 18.76
C LYS A 469 19.46 -16.02 18.67
N VAL A 470 18.71 -15.00 18.31
CA VAL A 470 19.15 -13.61 18.32
C VAL A 470 18.20 -12.84 19.22
N ASN A 471 18.81 -12.11 20.16
CA ASN A 471 18.10 -11.19 21.00
C ASN A 471 16.86 -11.83 21.66
N THR A 472 17.00 -12.98 22.32
CA THR A 472 15.86 -13.65 22.95
C THR A 472 15.60 -13.22 24.38
N GLY A 473 16.56 -12.59 25.07
CA GLY A 473 16.38 -12.19 26.47
C GLY A 473 16.08 -13.34 27.43
N GLY A 474 16.27 -14.60 26.98
CA GLY A 474 15.87 -15.80 27.72
C GLY A 474 14.37 -16.08 27.72
N VAL A 475 13.53 -15.31 27.02
CA VAL A 475 12.07 -15.53 27.04
C VAL A 475 11.67 -16.76 26.20
N PRO A 476 10.58 -17.45 26.58
CA PRO A 476 10.11 -18.64 25.87
C PRO A 476 9.52 -18.33 24.49
N LEU A 477 8.91 -17.16 24.31
CA LEU A 477 8.37 -16.67 23.03
C LEU A 477 8.81 -15.23 22.81
N CYS A 478 9.06 -14.85 21.56
CA CYS A 478 9.48 -13.50 21.22
C CYS A 478 8.43 -12.43 21.54
N SER A 479 7.14 -12.79 21.53
CA SER A 479 6.04 -11.92 21.96
C SER A 479 6.07 -11.57 23.45
N ALA A 480 6.71 -12.40 24.29
CA ALA A 480 6.86 -12.15 25.72
C ALA A 480 8.08 -11.27 26.04
N ARG A 481 8.87 -10.91 25.03
CA ARG A 481 10.04 -10.06 25.23
C ARG A 481 9.58 -8.62 25.47
N THR A 482 9.86 -8.11 26.66
CA THR A 482 9.53 -6.74 27.08
C THR A 482 10.78 -5.88 27.24
N GLY A 483 10.61 -4.56 27.16
CA GLY A 483 11.68 -3.57 27.25
C GLY A 483 12.00 -2.92 25.91
N PRO A 484 12.69 -1.76 25.91
CA PRO A 484 13.15 -1.09 24.68
C PRO A 484 14.19 -2.01 24.03
N GLY A 485 13.71 -2.89 23.18
CA GLY A 485 14.58 -3.68 22.33
C GLY A 485 15.14 -2.71 21.33
N HIS A 486 16.39 -2.30 21.52
CA HIS A 486 17.13 -1.53 20.52
C HIS A 486 16.80 -2.05 19.12
N SER A 487 16.67 -1.18 18.12
CA SER A 487 16.45 -1.56 16.72
C SER A 487 17.53 -2.51 16.17
N ASN A 488 17.46 -3.78 16.56
CA ASN A 488 18.44 -4.82 16.27
C ASN A 488 18.25 -5.22 14.82
N ARG A 489 19.38 -5.36 14.13
CA ARG A 489 19.38 -5.56 12.68
C ARG A 489 20.09 -6.85 12.38
N PHE A 490 19.41 -7.73 11.67
CA PHE A 490 19.99 -8.94 11.16
C PHE A 490 19.98 -8.89 9.64
N VAL A 491 21.15 -8.69 9.04
CA VAL A 491 21.29 -8.52 7.59
C VAL A 491 22.02 -9.71 7.00
N ILE A 492 21.41 -10.29 5.98
CA ILE A 492 22.05 -11.30 5.12
C ILE A 492 22.34 -10.62 3.79
N GLY A 493 23.62 -10.29 3.58
CA GLY A 493 24.12 -9.59 2.42
C GLY A 493 23.86 -10.35 1.13
N ASN A 494 24.15 -11.65 1.11
CA ASN A 494 23.98 -12.50 -0.07
C ASN A 494 23.53 -13.92 0.31
N GLY A 495 22.73 -14.54 -0.56
CA GLY A 495 22.17 -15.87 -0.37
C GLY A 495 20.98 -15.95 0.60
N ARG A 496 20.42 -17.15 0.69
CA ARG A 496 19.19 -17.43 1.46
C ARG A 496 19.41 -17.61 2.96
N PHE A 497 18.38 -17.34 3.74
CA PHE A 497 18.22 -17.85 5.10
C PHE A 497 17.55 -19.23 5.02
N LYS A 498 18.26 -20.27 5.45
CA LYS A 498 17.77 -21.65 5.43
C LYS A 498 17.66 -22.20 6.86
N ALA A 499 16.52 -22.81 7.18
CA ALA A 499 16.34 -23.59 8.39
C ALA A 499 15.87 -25.01 8.05
N GLY A 500 16.67 -26.01 8.41
CA GLY A 500 16.37 -27.42 8.18
C GLY A 500 15.31 -27.98 9.12
N SER A 501 14.93 -29.24 8.92
CA SER A 501 13.94 -29.91 9.78
C SER A 501 14.41 -29.99 11.24
N GLY A 502 13.52 -29.71 12.19
CA GLY A 502 13.84 -29.70 13.63
C GLY A 502 14.70 -28.51 14.09
N ALA A 503 15.07 -27.59 13.19
CA ALA A 503 15.79 -26.38 13.56
C ALA A 503 14.91 -25.47 14.43
N ILE A 504 15.52 -24.75 15.37
CA ILE A 504 14.86 -23.73 16.18
C ILE A 504 15.47 -22.38 15.83
N VAL A 505 14.68 -21.48 15.27
CA VAL A 505 15.07 -20.10 14.97
C VAL A 505 14.25 -19.16 15.84
N LYS A 506 14.92 -18.32 16.63
CA LYS A 506 14.26 -17.25 17.39
C LYS A 506 14.97 -15.92 17.18
N LEU A 507 14.31 -14.96 16.54
CA LEU A 507 14.80 -13.60 16.33
C LEU A 507 13.79 -12.64 16.97
N CYS A 508 14.02 -12.21 18.21
CA CYS A 508 13.04 -11.38 18.93
C CYS A 508 13.43 -9.91 18.87
N GLN A 509 12.46 -9.02 18.64
CA GLN A 509 12.68 -7.58 18.50
C GLN A 509 13.85 -7.29 17.55
N THR A 510 13.84 -7.93 16.38
CA THR A 510 14.95 -7.91 15.41
C THR A 510 14.39 -7.77 14.00
N PHE A 511 14.76 -6.68 13.33
CA PHE A 511 14.50 -6.50 11.92
C PHE A 511 15.44 -7.39 11.09
N THR A 512 14.89 -8.22 10.22
CA THR A 512 15.65 -9.08 9.30
C THR A 512 15.62 -8.54 7.88
N PHE A 513 16.78 -8.31 7.29
CA PHE A 513 16.91 -7.84 5.90
C PHE A 513 17.70 -8.84 5.05
N LEU A 514 17.12 -9.24 3.92
CA LEU A 514 17.73 -10.17 2.97
C LEU A 514 18.13 -9.42 1.69
N ALA A 515 19.34 -8.86 1.69
CA ALA A 515 19.81 -7.85 0.74
C ALA A 515 20.00 -8.34 -0.71
N SER A 516 20.01 -9.66 -0.95
CA SER A 516 20.11 -10.24 -2.31
C SER A 516 21.34 -9.81 -3.12
N GLY A 517 22.47 -9.55 -2.45
CA GLY A 517 23.71 -9.11 -3.07
C GLY A 517 23.87 -7.60 -3.21
N TYR A 518 23.21 -6.84 -2.34
CA TYR A 518 23.23 -5.37 -2.21
C TYR A 518 22.73 -4.59 -3.44
N ASN A 519 22.34 -3.35 -3.20
CA ASN A 519 21.82 -2.40 -4.20
C ASN A 519 20.60 -2.95 -4.96
N LYS A 520 19.78 -3.76 -4.27
CA LYS A 520 18.61 -4.45 -4.87
C LYS A 520 17.29 -3.83 -4.46
N VAL A 521 17.29 -3.00 -3.43
CA VAL A 521 16.14 -2.20 -3.01
C VAL A 521 15.92 -1.09 -4.05
N PRO A 522 14.70 -0.84 -4.52
CA PRO A 522 14.45 0.26 -5.44
C PRO A 522 14.83 1.61 -4.84
N THR A 523 15.25 2.52 -5.69
CA THR A 523 15.55 3.91 -5.30
C THR A 523 14.31 4.81 -5.29
N THR A 524 13.18 4.33 -5.81
CA THR A 524 11.93 5.09 -5.95
C THR A 524 10.74 4.32 -5.35
N ASP A 525 9.81 5.03 -4.70
CA ASP A 525 8.68 4.43 -4.00
C ASP A 525 7.66 3.85 -4.99
N GLY A 526 7.14 2.67 -4.65
CA GLY A 526 6.16 1.96 -5.46
C GLY A 526 6.71 1.47 -6.79
N THR A 527 8.04 1.32 -6.92
CA THR A 527 8.67 0.72 -8.11
C THR A 527 9.21 -0.66 -7.80
N VAL A 528 9.16 -1.57 -8.76
CA VAL A 528 9.78 -2.90 -8.66
C VAL A 528 11.24 -2.79 -9.13
N PRO A 529 12.21 -3.45 -8.46
CA PRO A 529 13.62 -3.29 -8.82
C PRO A 529 14.02 -4.11 -10.07
N CYS A 530 13.13 -4.97 -10.56
CA CYS A 530 13.37 -5.87 -11.68
C CYS A 530 12.48 -5.49 -12.87
N SER A 531 13.00 -5.67 -14.09
CA SER A 531 12.25 -5.40 -15.34
C SER A 531 11.17 -6.45 -15.64
N THR A 532 11.18 -7.57 -14.92
CA THR A 532 10.16 -8.63 -14.94
C THR A 532 9.58 -8.78 -13.53
N THR A 533 8.31 -9.14 -13.43
CA THR A 533 7.51 -9.16 -12.19
C THR A 533 8.08 -10.05 -11.07
N ALA A 534 8.97 -11.01 -11.38
CA ALA A 534 9.31 -12.09 -10.46
C ALA A 534 10.69 -12.02 -9.78
N CYS A 535 11.52 -10.99 -10.00
CA CYS A 535 12.86 -10.82 -9.37
C CYS A 535 13.67 -12.11 -9.09
N THR A 536 13.64 -13.10 -9.98
CA THR A 536 14.03 -14.50 -9.67
C THR A 536 15.53 -14.71 -9.48
N ASN A 537 16.35 -13.76 -9.94
CA ASN A 537 17.81 -13.81 -9.81
C ASN A 537 18.31 -13.29 -8.45
N TYR A 538 17.41 -12.74 -7.64
CA TYR A 538 17.74 -12.23 -6.32
C TYR A 538 17.76 -13.39 -5.34
N THR A 539 18.80 -13.44 -4.50
CA THR A 539 19.10 -14.65 -3.72
C THR A 539 18.77 -14.53 -2.24
N GLY A 540 18.34 -13.35 -1.78
CA GLY A 540 17.99 -13.10 -0.39
C GLY A 540 16.61 -13.67 -0.05
N THR A 541 16.45 -14.98 -0.09
CA THR A 541 15.17 -15.65 0.16
C THR A 541 15.13 -16.27 1.56
N ILE A 542 13.95 -16.57 2.06
CA ILE A 542 13.76 -17.32 3.32
C ILE A 542 13.16 -18.70 3.04
N ASP A 543 13.83 -19.75 3.51
CA ASP A 543 13.48 -21.15 3.26
C ASP A 543 13.52 -21.94 4.58
N VAL A 544 12.34 -22.12 5.18
CA VAL A 544 12.17 -22.88 6.41
C VAL A 544 11.49 -24.20 6.09
N SER A 545 12.20 -25.28 6.37
CA SER A 545 11.76 -26.67 6.12
C SER A 545 10.68 -27.12 7.13
N SER A 546 9.97 -28.18 6.74
CA SER A 546 8.97 -28.82 7.61
C SER A 546 9.56 -29.34 8.92
N GLY A 547 8.83 -29.12 10.01
CA GLY A 547 9.23 -29.53 11.38
C GLY A 547 10.20 -28.59 12.07
N ALA A 548 10.61 -27.47 11.45
CA ALA A 548 11.30 -26.40 12.15
C ALA A 548 10.35 -25.63 13.08
N SER A 549 10.91 -25.02 14.12
CA SER A 549 10.28 -24.02 14.98
C SER A 549 10.83 -22.64 14.65
N VAL A 550 9.96 -21.69 14.35
CA VAL A 550 10.34 -20.32 14.00
C VAL A 550 9.57 -19.32 14.85
N ASP A 551 10.28 -18.39 15.48
CA ASP A 551 9.73 -17.34 16.31
C ASP A 551 10.41 -16.01 15.94
N LEU A 552 9.71 -15.16 15.19
CA LEU A 552 10.25 -13.89 14.68
C LEU A 552 9.36 -12.76 15.17
N SER A 553 9.95 -11.76 15.83
CA SER A 553 9.24 -10.52 16.13
C SER A 553 10.03 -9.30 15.70
N ALA A 554 9.33 -8.36 15.06
CA ALA A 554 9.83 -7.02 14.79
C ALA A 554 10.16 -6.29 16.09
N ALA A 555 10.97 -5.23 15.98
CA ALA A 555 11.07 -4.25 17.05
C ALA A 555 9.69 -3.61 17.27
N ASN A 556 9.27 -3.52 18.53
CA ASN A 556 8.03 -2.87 18.96
C ASN A 556 8.36 -2.04 20.20
N GLU A 557 9.05 -0.92 19.95
CA GLU A 557 9.44 0.07 20.95
C GLU A 557 8.33 1.12 21.18
N ILE A 558 7.43 1.34 20.21
CA ILE A 558 6.38 2.35 20.21
C ILE A 558 5.01 1.67 20.30
N THR A 559 4.44 1.67 21.50
CA THR A 559 3.10 1.12 21.76
C THR A 559 2.04 2.24 21.82
N GLY A 560 0.80 1.95 21.43
CA GLY A 560 -0.35 2.85 21.58
C GLY A 560 -0.54 3.87 20.47
N ARG A 561 0.34 3.89 19.45
CA ARG A 561 0.24 4.76 18.26
C ARG A 561 1.20 4.31 17.17
N LEU A 562 0.99 4.79 15.94
CA LEU A 562 2.00 4.68 14.89
C LEU A 562 3.23 5.55 15.18
N PRO A 563 4.43 5.11 14.76
CA PRO A 563 5.61 5.95 14.78
C PRO A 563 5.48 7.12 13.80
N SER A 564 5.98 8.28 14.20
CA SER A 564 6.07 9.45 13.33
C SER A 564 7.17 9.31 12.28
N GLU A 565 7.08 10.06 11.19
CA GLU A 565 8.11 10.10 10.15
C GLU A 565 9.50 10.47 10.72
N SER A 566 9.56 11.37 11.71
CA SER A 566 10.82 11.73 12.38
C SER A 566 11.41 10.59 13.20
N GLU A 567 10.57 9.80 13.86
CA GLU A 567 11.03 8.64 14.66
C GLU A 567 11.55 7.54 13.76
N LEU A 568 10.85 7.27 12.65
CA LEU A 568 11.32 6.34 11.63
C LEU A 568 12.62 6.84 10.96
N LYS A 569 12.83 8.15 10.81
CA LYS A 569 14.09 8.64 10.23
C LYS A 569 15.29 8.57 11.18
N THR A 570 15.07 8.46 12.49
CA THR A 570 16.15 8.70 13.46
C THR A 570 16.24 7.63 14.54
N THR A 571 15.25 7.56 15.44
CA THR A 571 15.30 6.73 16.64
C THR A 571 14.97 5.27 16.35
N ASN A 572 13.87 5.00 15.64
CA ASN A 572 13.33 3.65 15.45
C ASN A 572 13.09 3.35 13.95
N PRO A 573 14.14 3.21 13.14
CA PRO A 573 14.02 3.20 11.69
C PRO A 573 13.35 1.97 11.08
N PHE A 574 13.19 0.92 11.86
CA PHE A 574 12.57 -0.34 11.45
C PHE A 574 11.48 -0.76 12.43
N GLU A 575 10.89 0.21 13.12
CA GLU A 575 9.76 -0.02 14.01
C GLU A 575 8.67 -0.80 13.29
N ASP A 576 8.19 -1.89 13.90
CA ASP A 576 7.19 -2.82 13.38
C ASP A 576 7.61 -3.66 12.17
N LEU A 577 8.77 -3.40 11.56
CA LEU A 577 9.24 -4.15 10.40
C LEU A 577 10.03 -5.39 10.85
N GLY A 578 9.47 -6.58 10.58
CA GLY A 578 10.06 -7.86 10.96
C GLY A 578 10.98 -8.44 9.89
N LEU A 579 10.56 -8.38 8.62
CA LEU A 579 11.31 -8.94 7.49
C LEU A 579 11.17 -8.05 6.24
N TRP A 580 12.28 -7.83 5.54
CA TRP A 580 12.29 -7.25 4.20
C TRP A 580 13.11 -8.10 3.23
N THR A 581 12.52 -8.44 2.08
CA THR A 581 13.25 -9.03 0.95
C THR A 581 12.67 -8.59 -0.39
N GLU A 582 13.56 -8.27 -1.34
CA GLU A 582 13.20 -8.04 -2.74
C GLU A 582 13.29 -9.32 -3.59
N ALA A 583 13.72 -10.44 -3.00
CA ALA A 583 13.89 -11.67 -3.75
C ALA A 583 12.54 -12.26 -4.15
N GLY A 584 12.37 -12.53 -5.44
CA GLY A 584 11.14 -13.09 -5.97
C GLY A 584 11.21 -14.57 -6.32
N GLY A 585 10.16 -15.06 -6.98
CA GLY A 585 9.96 -16.48 -7.29
C GLY A 585 9.50 -17.34 -6.10
N ALA A 586 9.42 -18.65 -6.32
CA ALA A 586 8.79 -19.63 -5.43
C ALA A 586 9.70 -20.16 -4.30
N THR A 587 10.73 -19.40 -3.92
CA THR A 587 11.74 -19.82 -2.93
C THR A 587 11.55 -19.19 -1.55
N ASN A 588 10.58 -18.29 -1.40
CA ASN A 588 10.20 -17.73 -0.11
C ASN A 588 9.13 -18.62 0.52
N GLY A 589 9.50 -19.35 1.57
CA GLY A 589 8.60 -20.30 2.20
C GLY A 589 8.87 -20.53 3.68
N LEU A 590 7.79 -20.56 4.46
CA LEU A 590 7.79 -20.99 5.86
C LEU A 590 6.97 -22.27 5.98
N SER A 591 7.64 -23.41 6.01
CA SER A 591 6.98 -24.73 6.09
C SER A 591 6.87 -25.27 7.53
N GLY A 592 6.96 -24.41 8.55
CA GLY A 592 7.04 -24.77 9.98
C GLY A 592 5.92 -25.71 10.43
N GLY A 593 6.29 -26.86 10.99
CA GLY A 593 5.34 -27.90 11.45
C GLY A 593 5.35 -28.14 12.97
N ALA A 594 6.32 -27.58 13.70
CA ALA A 594 6.44 -27.76 15.15
C ALA A 594 5.86 -26.57 15.94
N SER A 595 6.23 -25.34 15.58
CA SER A 595 5.63 -24.10 16.09
C SER A 595 6.11 -22.89 15.28
N THR A 596 5.19 -22.01 14.88
CA THR A 596 5.52 -20.77 14.15
C THR A 596 4.85 -19.58 14.83
N SER A 597 5.64 -18.61 15.28
CA SER A 597 5.18 -17.37 15.92
C SER A 597 5.80 -16.20 15.15
N LEU A 598 4.95 -15.31 14.62
CA LEU A 598 5.38 -14.18 13.79
C LEU A 598 4.67 -12.92 14.28
N THR A 599 5.43 -11.84 14.47
CA THR A 599 4.90 -10.55 14.92
C THR A 599 5.54 -9.40 14.12
N GLY A 600 4.71 -8.46 13.67
CA GLY A 600 5.10 -7.30 12.87
C GLY A 600 4.91 -7.49 11.36
N VAL A 601 5.54 -6.64 10.57
CA VAL A 601 5.37 -6.55 9.11
C VAL A 601 6.40 -7.41 8.38
N PHE A 602 5.92 -8.29 7.51
CA PHE A 602 6.71 -9.14 6.62
C PHE A 602 6.51 -8.67 5.19
N PHE A 603 7.51 -7.97 4.66
CA PHE A 603 7.48 -7.36 3.34
C PHE A 603 8.29 -8.18 2.33
N LEU A 604 7.58 -8.87 1.44
CA LEU A 604 8.11 -9.74 0.38
C LEU A 604 7.42 -9.42 -0.95
N PRO A 605 7.50 -8.16 -1.45
CA PRO A 605 6.64 -7.63 -2.51
C PRO A 605 6.77 -8.30 -3.87
N ASN A 606 7.81 -9.12 -4.09
CA ASN A 606 8.08 -9.82 -5.34
C ASN A 606 7.98 -11.36 -5.20
N ALA A 607 7.53 -11.87 -4.05
CA ALA A 607 7.42 -13.31 -3.81
C ALA A 607 6.25 -13.92 -4.59
N GLU A 608 6.56 -14.94 -5.40
CA GLU A 608 5.62 -15.53 -6.36
C GLU A 608 5.72 -17.08 -6.38
N PRO A 609 4.97 -17.79 -5.51
CA PRO A 609 4.27 -17.30 -4.33
C PRO A 609 5.15 -17.31 -3.07
N PHE A 610 4.82 -16.44 -2.11
CA PHE A 610 5.19 -16.68 -0.72
C PHE A 610 4.41 -17.89 -0.21
N THR A 611 5.11 -18.91 0.29
CA THR A 611 4.48 -20.18 0.71
C THR A 611 4.45 -20.31 2.23
N LEU A 612 3.26 -20.48 2.81
CA LEU A 612 3.08 -20.93 4.19
C LEU A 612 2.64 -22.39 4.17
N ALA A 613 3.41 -23.28 4.78
CA ALA A 613 3.04 -24.68 4.90
C ALA A 613 3.19 -25.17 6.34
N GLY A 614 2.33 -26.07 6.79
CA GLY A 614 2.42 -26.63 8.14
C GLY A 614 1.42 -27.76 8.37
N GLY A 615 1.89 -28.86 8.95
CA GLY A 615 1.10 -30.09 9.23
C GLY A 615 0.53 -30.20 10.64
N GLY A 616 0.54 -29.09 11.39
CA GLY A 616 -0.05 -28.95 12.72
C GLY A 616 -0.65 -27.55 12.84
N ALA A 617 -1.57 -27.35 13.79
CA ALA A 617 -2.18 -26.05 14.03
C ALA A 617 -1.08 -25.01 14.23
N LEU A 618 -0.85 -24.14 13.23
CA LEU A 618 -0.11 -22.92 13.44
C LEU A 618 -0.85 -22.18 14.57
N PRO A 619 -0.14 -21.64 15.58
CA PRO A 619 -0.77 -20.94 16.68
C PRO A 619 -1.84 -19.97 16.18
N ILE A 620 -2.95 -19.96 16.90
CA ILE A 620 -4.20 -19.28 16.58
C ILE A 620 -4.01 -17.74 16.52
N GLU A 621 -2.82 -17.17 16.70
CA GLU A 621 -2.63 -15.72 16.74
C GLU A 621 -1.30 -15.34 16.07
N LEU A 622 -1.29 -15.12 14.75
CA LEU A 622 -0.20 -14.39 14.11
C LEU A 622 -0.57 -12.91 14.13
N SER A 623 0.06 -12.15 15.03
CA SER A 623 0.00 -10.68 15.06
C SER A 623 0.94 -10.08 14.00
N ALA A 624 0.77 -10.52 12.75
CA ALA A 624 1.66 -10.18 11.65
C ALA A 624 0.87 -9.66 10.44
N GLN A 625 1.45 -8.67 9.76
CA GLN A 625 1.02 -8.21 8.45
C GLN A 625 1.92 -8.81 7.37
N PHE A 626 1.34 -9.43 6.35
CA PHE A 626 2.08 -9.91 5.18
C PHE A 626 1.80 -9.05 3.96
N VAL A 627 2.86 -8.58 3.31
CA VAL A 627 2.80 -7.85 2.03
C VAL A 627 3.58 -8.65 0.99
N SER A 628 2.90 -9.26 0.02
CA SER A 628 3.53 -10.13 -0.99
C SER A 628 2.85 -10.05 -2.34
N THR A 629 3.47 -10.53 -3.42
CA THR A 629 2.80 -10.58 -4.75
C THR A 629 1.65 -11.57 -4.72
N THR A 630 1.96 -12.83 -4.40
CA THR A 630 0.98 -13.91 -4.25
C THR A 630 1.27 -14.74 -3.00
N LEU A 631 0.22 -15.30 -2.40
CA LEU A 631 0.30 -16.14 -1.20
C LEU A 631 -0.24 -17.54 -1.49
N LYS A 632 0.51 -18.55 -1.07
CA LYS A 632 0.09 -19.95 -1.10
C LYS A 632 0.15 -20.56 0.29
N VAL A 633 -0.98 -21.05 0.77
CA VAL A 633 -1.08 -21.78 2.04
C VAL A 633 -1.35 -23.26 1.76
N THR A 634 -0.57 -24.16 2.35
CA THR A 634 -0.72 -25.62 2.14
C THR A 634 -0.44 -26.46 3.39
N GLY A 635 -0.73 -27.76 3.32
CA GLY A 635 -0.26 -28.72 4.33
C GLY A 635 -1.25 -29.06 5.45
N ASN A 636 -2.54 -28.69 5.32
CA ASN A 636 -3.57 -28.79 6.37
C ASN A 636 -3.36 -27.82 7.55
N GLY A 637 -2.64 -26.73 7.34
CA GLY A 637 -2.46 -25.68 8.34
C GLY A 637 -3.59 -24.64 8.30
N THR A 638 -3.99 -24.16 9.47
CA THR A 638 -4.82 -22.96 9.62
C THR A 638 -3.90 -21.77 9.89
N VAL A 639 -3.92 -20.76 9.02
CA VAL A 639 -3.22 -19.49 9.21
C VAL A 639 -4.24 -18.47 9.72
N ASN A 640 -4.08 -18.02 10.96
CA ASN A 640 -4.93 -16.97 11.52
C ASN A 640 -4.17 -15.65 11.61
N LEU A 641 -4.67 -14.64 10.90
CA LEU A 641 -4.05 -13.33 10.75
C LEU A 641 -4.85 -12.31 11.56
N VAL A 642 -4.19 -11.75 12.57
CA VAL A 642 -4.73 -10.74 13.47
C VAL A 642 -3.92 -9.46 13.25
N PRO A 643 -4.43 -8.45 12.54
CA PRO A 643 -3.66 -7.22 12.34
C PRO A 643 -3.62 -6.44 13.64
N ASN A 644 -2.43 -6.23 14.20
CA ASN A 644 -2.22 -5.19 15.21
C ASN A 644 -1.97 -3.87 14.48
N PRO A 645 -2.90 -2.89 14.52
CA PRO A 645 -2.75 -1.63 13.78
C PRO A 645 -1.63 -0.75 14.32
N GLU A 646 -1.19 -0.98 15.56
CA GLU A 646 -0.02 -0.32 16.12
C GLU A 646 1.26 -0.85 15.47
N ASP A 647 1.28 -2.14 15.09
CA ASP A 647 2.45 -2.84 14.54
C ASP A 647 2.31 -3.13 13.03
N SER A 648 1.58 -2.29 12.30
CA SER A 648 1.28 -2.53 10.87
C SER A 648 1.40 -1.26 10.03
N ILE A 649 1.47 -1.45 8.72
CA ILE A 649 1.39 -0.38 7.73
C ILE A 649 -0.09 -0.14 7.41
N PRO A 650 -0.63 1.06 7.73
CA PRO A 650 -1.99 1.42 7.36
C PRO A 650 -2.10 1.55 5.84
N VAL A 651 -3.24 1.16 5.30
CA VAL A 651 -3.53 1.34 3.88
C VAL A 651 -4.27 2.66 3.70
N ARG A 652 -3.89 3.49 2.72
CA ARG A 652 -4.71 4.67 2.39
C ARG A 652 -5.99 4.26 1.69
N ILE A 653 -7.09 4.79 2.21
CA ILE A 653 -8.37 4.74 1.50
C ILE A 653 -8.57 6.07 0.80
N TYR A 654 -8.90 5.98 -0.48
CA TYR A 654 -9.33 7.14 -1.23
C TYR A 654 -10.80 7.43 -0.90
N THR A 655 -11.01 8.57 -0.26
CA THR A 655 -12.34 9.15 -0.02
C THR A 655 -12.57 10.27 -1.02
N THR A 656 -13.82 10.44 -1.46
CA THR A 656 -14.16 11.53 -2.39
C THR A 656 -14.71 12.72 -1.61
N LEU A 657 -14.10 13.89 -1.74
CA LEU A 657 -14.58 15.14 -1.15
C LEU A 657 -15.02 16.11 -2.26
N LEU A 658 -16.15 16.79 -2.10
CA LEU A 658 -16.50 17.92 -2.97
C LEU A 658 -15.91 19.19 -2.37
N VAL A 659 -15.06 19.87 -3.13
CA VAL A 659 -14.48 21.17 -2.77
C VAL A 659 -15.49 22.22 -3.22
N ARG A 660 -16.11 22.91 -2.26
CA ARG A 660 -17.20 23.86 -2.50
C ARG A 660 -16.76 25.31 -2.45
#